data_AF-A0A316N3X7-F1
#
_entry.id   AF-A0A316N3X7-F1
#
_cell.length_a   1.000
_cell.length_b   1.000
_cell.length_c   1.000
_cell.angle_alpha   90.00
_cell.angle_beta   90.00
_cell.angle_gamma   90.00
#
_symmetry.space_group_name_H-M   'P 1'
#
loop_
_entity.id
_entity.type
_entity.pdbx_description
1 polymer ?
#
loop_
_entity_poly.entity_id
_entity_poly.type
_entity_poly.pdbx_seq_one_letter_code
_entity_poly.pdbx_strand_id
1 'polypeptide(L)'
;MENRGGREGFSGNGRTPRMGGRDFRREDRGERGNGRDGNRDERRSDRRRDRPGDGNARNDFHRERRSEARPVSRNEARGTFDRTARRDDAPRPFRRENSGPRNRDLEAIMELDEELLRMVMRRARMLARHRTAGRLDPAVEKALRTSWEEKAGRIGRDSRLARDLFQLVQAVEPLSRAEEEQGYFNLAPQLKPVGINLPAPADGMTARMVLALAAASGRTTALRGLALSDGLIDGLKALNQVGGQLWWEEDGSVLSRGGKGLIRNLDRVVHVGDDAFNLWLVIAFCLGMPSRLKITGGEALRFIDLSGLRRFLPSLGARMTNVIPAQDGLPIRLECSGILPSEMTLPSGLSPRFAAALTLALPFWESRVRLRLPVAPDHRLPAAVEQAIALLESCGGLVRVEREASAVAITPVEGAETCLPEEYPLAADALASTYILAFPAFAGGECRLAGRWPDSPFAGQALDMLKECGLTVRCGADGMYSTREGACAAPSPATLLAAAKRFPDLLPLGIAFAALAARGREVLLPLAELETLNAGTESLCSGFLARAGFTTDNAEGETRVIPLSDDTENDAPRAAWISPSAPWAMALSLAAYLKPHIRLANPGVLTGLLPTFWNFYNSLPTPDFKRRAAQETVDAKPARRRIIAQGVYGELPSEASSGGDD
;
A
#
# COMPACT_ATOMS: atom_id res chain seq x y z
N MET A 1 -12.18 -74.45 -5.01
CA MET A 1 -12.00 -73.23 -5.83
C MET A 1 -11.23 -72.19 -5.01
N GLU A 2 -9.96 -72.35 -4.62
CA GLU A 2 -8.78 -72.97 -5.26
C GLU A 2 -8.19 -72.19 -6.45
N ASN A 3 -7.20 -71.35 -6.12
CA ASN A 3 -5.80 -71.35 -6.61
C ASN A 3 -5.06 -70.27 -5.76
N ARG A 4 -3.92 -70.46 -5.04
CA ARG A 4 -2.67 -71.26 -5.20
C ARG A 4 -1.96 -70.98 -6.54
N GLY A 5 -0.67 -70.63 -6.64
CA GLY A 5 0.46 -70.31 -5.71
C GLY A 5 1.54 -69.57 -6.56
N GLY A 6 2.80 -69.26 -6.20
CA GLY A 6 3.68 -69.39 -5.01
C GLY A 6 4.73 -68.24 -5.04
N ARG A 7 5.61 -67.99 -4.03
CA ARG A 7 6.95 -68.63 -3.80
C ARG A 7 7.84 -68.66 -5.05
N GLU A 8 9.13 -68.28 -5.06
CA GLU A 8 10.22 -67.99 -4.09
C GLU A 8 11.08 -66.79 -4.62
N GLY A 9 12.10 -66.21 -3.97
CA GLY A 9 12.84 -66.55 -2.75
C GLY A 9 14.30 -66.99 -3.04
N PHE A 10 15.24 -66.08 -3.30
CA PHE A 10 16.68 -66.41 -3.35
C PHE A 10 17.61 -65.30 -2.82
N SER A 11 18.70 -65.74 -2.18
CA SER A 11 19.76 -64.94 -1.55
C SER A 11 21.10 -65.19 -2.24
N GLY A 12 22.02 -64.22 -2.26
CA GLY A 12 23.35 -64.39 -2.86
C GLY A 12 24.35 -63.27 -2.56
N ASN A 13 25.36 -63.55 -1.73
CA ASN A 13 26.53 -62.69 -1.48
C ASN A 13 27.47 -62.61 -2.70
N GLY A 14 28.19 -61.49 -2.89
CA GLY A 14 29.27 -61.42 -3.90
C GLY A 14 30.13 -60.15 -3.88
N ARG A 15 31.38 -60.28 -3.42
CA ARG A 15 32.38 -59.21 -3.13
C ARG A 15 32.84 -58.34 -4.32
N THR A 16 33.38 -57.17 -3.94
CA THR A 16 34.24 -56.21 -4.70
C THR A 16 35.41 -56.82 -5.48
N PRO A 17 36.01 -56.05 -6.40
CA PRO A 17 37.40 -55.58 -6.15
C PRO A 17 37.63 -54.07 -6.32
N ARG A 18 38.70 -53.57 -5.68
CA ARG A 18 39.24 -52.18 -5.76
C ARG A 18 40.20 -52.01 -6.94
N MET A 19 40.45 -50.75 -7.38
CA MET A 19 41.80 -50.15 -7.42
C MET A 19 41.82 -48.66 -7.90
N GLY A 20 42.68 -47.84 -7.28
CA GLY A 20 43.21 -46.56 -7.81
C GLY A 20 42.25 -45.33 -7.82
N GLY A 21 42.51 -44.19 -7.16
CA GLY A 21 43.58 -43.81 -6.23
C GLY A 21 44.46 -42.65 -6.73
N ARG A 22 44.34 -41.47 -6.10
CA ARG A 22 45.45 -40.50 -5.97
C ARG A 22 45.20 -39.49 -4.83
N ASP A 23 46.08 -39.53 -3.83
CA ASP A 23 46.08 -38.65 -2.65
C ASP A 23 46.67 -37.27 -2.94
N PHE A 24 46.45 -36.30 -2.03
CA PHE A 24 47.54 -35.45 -1.53
C PHE A 24 47.33 -35.12 -0.04
N ARG A 25 48.45 -34.92 0.67
CA ARG A 25 48.59 -35.15 2.11
C ARG A 25 48.21 -33.96 3.01
N ARG A 26 47.74 -34.28 4.22
CA ARG A 26 48.05 -33.51 5.43
C ARG A 26 49.39 -34.01 5.99
N GLU A 27 50.17 -33.13 6.62
CA GLU A 27 51.16 -33.50 7.63
C GLU A 27 51.10 -32.52 8.81
N ASP A 28 51.26 -33.06 10.02
CA ASP A 28 51.14 -32.38 11.32
C ASP A 28 52.49 -31.83 11.83
N ARG A 29 52.41 -31.08 12.94
CA ARG A 29 53.44 -30.62 13.92
C ARG A 29 53.56 -29.09 13.95
N GLY A 30 53.80 -28.44 15.09
CA GLY A 30 53.94 -28.96 16.46
C GLY A 30 54.74 -27.99 17.34
N GLU A 31 54.06 -27.37 18.31
CA GLU A 31 54.51 -26.71 19.55
C GLU A 31 55.95 -26.12 19.76
N ARG A 32 55.96 -24.88 20.28
CA ARG A 32 56.84 -24.27 21.33
C ARG A 32 58.32 -23.88 21.03
N GLY A 33 58.67 -22.65 21.43
CA GLY A 33 59.91 -22.39 22.21
C GLY A 33 60.80 -21.20 21.82
N ASN A 34 60.76 -20.13 22.63
CA ASN A 34 61.76 -19.05 22.89
C ASN A 34 63.07 -18.94 22.08
N GLY A 35 63.53 -17.70 21.75
CA GLY A 35 64.92 -17.57 21.27
C GLY A 35 65.68 -16.24 20.99
N ARG A 36 65.17 -15.03 21.27
CA ARG A 36 65.95 -13.75 21.39
C ARG A 36 66.71 -13.10 20.19
N ASP A 37 66.82 -11.78 20.36
CA ASP A 37 67.78 -10.77 19.84
C ASP A 37 67.80 -10.41 18.32
N GLY A 38 67.71 -9.12 17.94
CA GLY A 38 67.50 -7.91 18.77
C GLY A 38 67.56 -6.57 18.01
N ASN A 39 67.48 -5.45 18.77
CA ASN A 39 67.64 -4.03 18.34
C ASN A 39 66.52 -3.45 17.42
N ARG A 40 66.08 -2.18 17.50
CA ARG A 40 66.42 -0.97 18.31
C ARG A 40 65.40 0.16 17.96
N ASP A 41 64.99 1.16 18.76
CA ASP A 41 65.13 1.62 20.16
C ASP A 41 63.80 2.30 20.59
N GLU A 42 63.53 2.50 21.88
CA GLU A 42 62.50 3.43 22.40
C GLU A 42 63.07 4.27 23.55
N ARG A 43 62.93 5.62 23.54
CA ARG A 43 62.91 6.53 24.72
C ARG A 43 62.05 7.77 24.38
N ARG A 44 60.99 8.13 25.14
CA ARG A 44 60.95 8.95 26.39
C ARG A 44 61.64 10.32 26.22
N SER A 45 61.10 11.47 26.64
CA SER A 45 60.45 11.83 27.93
C SER A 45 59.66 13.16 27.80
N ASP A 46 58.47 13.39 28.38
CA ASP A 46 58.11 13.67 29.82
C ASP A 46 58.25 15.15 30.27
N ARG A 47 57.27 15.64 31.07
CA ARG A 47 57.20 16.92 31.85
C ARG A 47 57.00 18.26 31.11
N ARG A 48 56.46 19.35 31.69
CA ARG A 48 55.47 19.69 32.77
C ARG A 48 55.59 21.21 33.04
N ARG A 49 54.50 21.87 33.49
CA ARG A 49 54.37 23.13 34.29
C ARG A 49 54.19 24.53 33.63
N ASP A 50 53.06 25.12 34.04
CA ASP A 50 52.83 26.44 34.69
C ASP A 50 52.88 27.80 33.94
N ARG A 51 51.90 28.66 34.30
CA ARG A 51 51.65 30.10 34.01
C ARG A 51 52.72 31.03 34.67
N PRO A 52 52.82 32.38 34.45
CA PRO A 52 51.84 33.41 33.99
C PRO A 52 52.39 34.37 32.88
N GLY A 53 51.86 35.56 32.51
CA GLY A 53 50.58 36.29 32.77
C GLY A 53 50.70 37.83 32.57
N ASP A 54 49.57 38.55 32.58
CA ASP A 54 49.33 40.03 32.52
C ASP A 54 49.85 40.89 31.33
N GLY A 55 49.07 41.91 30.95
CA GLY A 55 49.52 43.00 30.04
C GLY A 55 48.46 43.81 29.26
N ASN A 56 48.05 44.96 29.82
CA ASN A 56 47.43 46.17 29.21
C ASN A 56 47.87 46.56 27.76
N ALA A 57 47.20 47.43 26.97
CA ALA A 57 45.89 48.12 27.03
C ALA A 57 45.62 49.02 25.77
N ARG A 58 44.35 49.42 25.56
CA ARG A 58 43.85 50.77 25.15
C ARG A 58 44.03 51.37 23.73
N ASN A 59 42.98 52.13 23.34
CA ASN A 59 42.91 53.31 22.45
C ASN A 59 43.07 53.10 20.91
N ASP A 60 42.48 53.91 19.99
CA ASP A 60 41.50 55.02 20.12
C ASP A 60 40.70 55.32 18.82
N PHE A 61 39.78 56.29 18.90
CA PHE A 61 38.92 56.90 17.85
C PHE A 61 39.62 57.47 16.58
N HIS A 62 38.89 57.54 15.46
CA HIS A 62 38.62 58.73 14.60
C HIS A 62 37.66 58.33 13.44
N ARG A 63 36.44 58.87 13.25
CA ARG A 63 35.99 60.19 12.71
C ARG A 63 36.36 60.37 11.22
N GLU A 64 35.42 60.52 10.28
CA GLU A 64 34.82 61.77 9.71
C GLU A 64 33.83 61.40 8.56
N ARG A 65 32.95 62.22 7.94
CA ARG A 65 32.21 63.49 8.21
C ARG A 65 31.19 63.69 7.04
N ARG A 66 30.00 64.30 7.30
CA ARG A 66 29.21 65.29 6.48
C ARG A 66 28.92 65.03 4.96
N SER A 67 27.92 65.60 4.29
CA SER A 67 26.77 66.48 4.61
C SER A 67 25.80 66.60 3.42
N GLU A 68 24.52 66.92 3.70
CA GLU A 68 23.60 67.81 2.95
C GLU A 68 23.43 67.72 1.41
N ALA A 69 22.19 67.50 0.93
CA ALA A 69 21.35 68.55 0.29
C ALA A 69 20.01 68.04 -0.27
N ARG A 70 18.98 68.90 -0.22
CA ARG A 70 17.66 68.84 -0.89
C ARG A 70 17.74 69.63 -2.23
N PRO A 71 16.76 69.63 -3.19
CA PRO A 71 15.31 69.79 -2.93
C PRO A 71 14.31 69.16 -3.93
N VAL A 72 13.04 69.55 -3.74
CA VAL A 72 11.81 69.11 -4.42
C VAL A 72 11.32 70.19 -5.41
N SER A 73 10.77 69.78 -6.56
CA SER A 73 9.81 70.54 -7.39
C SER A 73 9.26 69.63 -8.50
N ARG A 74 8.08 69.74 -9.11
CA ARG A 74 6.70 70.20 -8.83
C ARG A 74 5.92 69.95 -10.16
N ASN A 75 4.60 69.86 -10.10
CA ASN A 75 3.71 69.48 -11.22
C ASN A 75 3.67 70.43 -12.45
N GLU A 76 2.91 69.97 -13.46
CA GLU A 76 2.21 70.69 -14.56
C GLU A 76 2.91 70.76 -15.93
N ALA A 77 2.24 70.73 -17.10
CA ALA A 77 0.94 70.16 -17.52
C ALA A 77 0.80 70.26 -19.08
N ARG A 78 -0.16 69.52 -19.67
CA ARG A 78 -0.78 69.68 -21.03
C ARG A 78 0.03 69.29 -22.29
N GLY A 79 -0.65 68.65 -23.24
CA GLY A 79 -0.23 68.39 -24.64
C GLY A 79 -1.12 67.35 -25.34
N THR A 80 -1.72 67.67 -26.48
CA THR A 80 -2.92 66.98 -27.05
C THR A 80 -2.72 66.42 -28.48
N PHE A 81 -3.33 65.25 -28.79
CA PHE A 81 -3.50 64.61 -30.12
C PHE A 81 -2.19 64.23 -30.88
N ASP A 82 -2.11 63.24 -31.79
CA ASP A 82 -3.11 62.52 -32.60
C ASP A 82 -2.71 61.04 -32.92
N ARG A 83 -3.68 60.27 -33.45
CA ARG A 83 -3.68 58.90 -34.06
C ARG A 83 -2.36 58.10 -34.23
N THR A 84 -2.39 56.83 -33.81
CA THR A 84 -2.64 55.68 -34.72
C THR A 84 -2.83 54.37 -33.95
N ALA A 85 -3.72 53.49 -34.42
CA ALA A 85 -4.01 52.22 -33.75
C ALA A 85 -2.93 51.16 -34.05
N ARG A 86 -2.40 50.52 -33.00
CA ARG A 86 -1.73 49.21 -33.09
C ARG A 86 -2.42 48.24 -32.15
N ARG A 87 -2.69 47.03 -32.67
CA ARG A 87 -3.09 45.87 -31.86
C ARG A 87 -1.90 45.49 -30.97
N ASP A 88 -2.10 45.40 -29.66
CA ASP A 88 -1.36 44.53 -28.73
C ASP A 88 -1.94 44.67 -27.29
N ASP A 89 -3.23 44.34 -27.13
CA ASP A 89 -3.86 44.18 -25.81
C ASP A 89 -4.00 42.68 -25.46
N ALA A 90 -2.87 42.04 -25.21
CA ALA A 90 -2.84 40.83 -24.41
C ALA A 90 -2.90 41.22 -22.92
N PRO A 91 -3.77 40.61 -22.09
CA PRO A 91 -3.82 40.93 -20.66
C PRO A 91 -2.46 40.67 -20.01
N ARG A 92 -1.80 41.71 -19.51
CA ARG A 92 -0.59 41.56 -18.71
C ARG A 92 -0.95 40.78 -17.43
N PRO A 93 -0.16 39.78 -17.00
CA PRO A 93 -0.39 39.13 -15.72
C PRO A 93 -0.40 40.19 -14.61
N PHE A 94 -1.40 40.16 -13.74
CA PHE A 94 -1.44 41.02 -12.56
C PHE A 94 -0.20 40.74 -11.71
N ARG A 95 0.74 41.69 -11.71
CA ARG A 95 1.89 41.66 -10.81
C ARG A 95 1.36 41.84 -9.40
N ARG A 96 1.49 40.82 -8.55
CA ARG A 96 1.26 40.94 -7.11
C ARG A 96 2.29 41.90 -6.52
N GLU A 97 1.97 43.18 -6.48
CA GLU A 97 2.78 44.16 -5.76
C GLU A 97 2.57 43.97 -4.25
N ASN A 98 3.69 43.97 -3.50
CA ASN A 98 3.83 43.69 -2.06
C ASN A 98 3.93 42.21 -1.62
N SER A 99 4.72 41.37 -2.31
CA SER A 99 5.49 40.32 -1.63
C SER A 99 6.70 40.95 -0.91
N GLY A 100 6.67 40.95 0.44
CA GLY A 100 7.82 41.36 1.27
C GLY A 100 8.99 40.37 1.14
N PRO A 101 10.19 40.66 1.69
CA PRO A 101 11.39 39.83 1.50
C PRO A 101 11.16 38.34 1.79
N ARG A 102 10.49 38.03 2.91
CA ARG A 102 10.13 36.65 3.30
C ARG A 102 9.23 35.92 2.29
N ASN A 103 8.38 36.64 1.56
CA ASN A 103 7.53 36.02 0.54
C ASN A 103 8.34 35.73 -0.73
N ARG A 104 9.37 36.51 -1.04
CA ARG A 104 10.29 36.22 -2.17
C ARG A 104 11.19 35.02 -1.86
N ASP A 105 11.67 34.91 -0.62
CA ASP A 105 12.42 33.74 -0.17
C ASP A 105 11.56 32.47 -0.26
N LEU A 106 10.27 32.55 0.12
CA LEU A 106 9.31 31.46 -0.04
C LEU A 106 9.01 31.13 -1.51
N GLU A 107 8.76 32.14 -2.35
CA GLU A 107 8.57 31.96 -3.81
C GLU A 107 9.78 31.26 -4.44
N ALA A 108 11.01 31.67 -4.09
CA ALA A 108 12.24 31.04 -4.58
C ALA A 108 12.42 29.58 -4.09
N ILE A 109 12.00 29.26 -2.86
CA ILE A 109 11.99 27.86 -2.37
C ILE A 109 10.99 27.03 -3.17
N MET A 110 9.79 27.56 -3.45
CA MET A 110 8.77 26.87 -4.25
C MET A 110 9.24 26.62 -5.71
N GLU A 111 9.98 27.56 -6.31
CA GLU A 111 10.61 27.38 -7.63
C GLU A 111 11.69 26.28 -7.61
N LEU A 112 12.50 26.21 -6.54
CA LEU A 112 13.49 25.16 -6.35
C LEU A 112 12.84 23.78 -6.13
N ASP A 113 11.75 23.70 -5.37
CA ASP A 113 10.98 22.46 -5.18
C ASP A 113 10.42 21.94 -6.51
N GLU A 114 9.94 22.83 -7.40
CA GLU A 114 9.51 22.44 -8.74
C GLU A 114 10.69 21.90 -9.58
N GLU A 115 11.89 22.51 -9.48
CA GLU A 115 13.08 21.99 -10.16
C GLU A 115 13.54 20.63 -9.61
N LEU A 116 13.49 20.43 -8.29
CA LEU A 116 13.76 19.15 -7.64
C LEU A 116 12.81 18.06 -8.18
N LEU A 117 11.51 18.34 -8.26
CA LEU A 117 10.52 17.42 -8.83
C LEU A 117 10.79 17.11 -10.30
N ARG A 118 11.13 18.12 -11.12
CA ARG A 118 11.53 17.93 -12.53
C ARG A 118 12.78 17.02 -12.65
N MET A 119 13.76 17.18 -11.77
CA MET A 119 14.96 16.33 -11.73
C MET A 119 14.66 14.89 -11.31
N VAL A 120 13.82 14.68 -10.29
CA VAL A 120 13.37 13.35 -9.85
C VAL A 120 12.61 12.64 -10.97
N MET A 121 11.67 13.31 -11.64
CA MET A 121 10.93 12.73 -12.77
C MET A 121 11.83 12.42 -13.97
N ARG A 122 12.83 13.27 -14.26
CA ARG A 122 13.85 12.98 -15.28
C ARG A 122 14.63 11.71 -14.96
N ARG A 123 15.01 11.50 -13.69
CA ARG A 123 15.68 10.28 -13.21
C ARG A 123 14.77 9.06 -13.32
N ALA A 124 13.51 9.15 -12.89
CA ALA A 124 12.53 8.06 -12.99
C ALA A 124 12.33 7.60 -14.45
N ARG A 125 12.15 8.56 -15.39
CA ARG A 125 12.06 8.28 -16.83
C ARG A 125 13.35 7.68 -17.43
N MET A 126 14.53 8.00 -16.88
CA MET A 126 15.79 7.35 -17.27
C MET A 126 15.84 5.90 -16.78
N LEU A 127 15.47 5.64 -15.52
CA LEU A 127 15.46 4.30 -14.93
C LEU A 127 14.45 3.38 -15.61
N ALA A 128 13.27 3.86 -15.97
CA ALA A 128 12.27 3.07 -16.68
C ALA A 128 12.81 2.49 -18.00
N ARG A 129 13.70 3.20 -18.71
CA ARG A 129 14.38 2.68 -19.92
C ARG A 129 15.44 1.61 -19.64
N HIS A 130 15.91 1.49 -18.40
CA HIS A 130 16.84 0.45 -17.96
C HIS A 130 16.13 -0.73 -17.27
N ARG A 131 14.81 -0.70 -17.11
CA ARG A 131 14.04 -1.82 -16.55
C ARG A 131 13.62 -2.78 -17.68
N THR A 132 13.93 -4.06 -17.51
CA THR A 132 13.48 -5.14 -18.40
C THR A 132 12.48 -6.01 -17.64
N ALA A 133 11.31 -6.25 -18.20
CA ALA A 133 10.20 -6.96 -17.53
C ALA A 133 9.90 -6.44 -16.10
N GLY A 134 9.87 -5.10 -15.95
CA GLY A 134 9.61 -4.41 -14.68
C GLY A 134 10.78 -4.42 -13.68
N ARG A 135 11.91 -5.06 -13.98
CA ARG A 135 13.07 -5.16 -13.08
C ARG A 135 14.28 -4.40 -13.59
N LEU A 136 14.94 -3.67 -12.69
CA LEU A 136 16.26 -3.10 -12.94
C LEU A 136 17.32 -4.19 -12.80
N ASP A 137 18.39 -4.12 -13.59
CA ASP A 137 19.54 -5.02 -13.44
C ASP A 137 20.21 -4.80 -12.06
N PRO A 138 20.42 -5.85 -11.24
CA PRO A 138 21.08 -5.74 -9.94
C PRO A 138 22.47 -5.09 -9.97
N ALA A 139 23.23 -5.21 -11.08
CA ALA A 139 24.51 -4.55 -11.25
C ALA A 139 24.35 -3.04 -11.44
N VAL A 140 23.34 -2.62 -12.22
CA VAL A 140 23.00 -1.20 -12.42
C VAL A 140 22.48 -0.59 -11.12
N GLU A 141 21.59 -1.28 -10.40
CA GLU A 141 21.08 -0.85 -9.10
C GLU A 141 22.21 -0.67 -8.08
N LYS A 142 23.13 -1.64 -8.00
CA LYS A 142 24.32 -1.56 -7.14
C LYS A 142 25.20 -0.36 -7.50
N ALA A 143 25.49 -0.14 -8.78
CA ALA A 143 26.31 0.98 -9.23
C ALA A 143 25.67 2.34 -8.92
N LEU A 144 24.35 2.47 -9.13
CA LEU A 144 23.59 3.68 -8.78
C LEU A 144 23.64 3.95 -7.28
N ARG A 145 23.46 2.91 -6.45
CA ARG A 145 23.52 3.04 -4.99
C ARG A 145 24.92 3.45 -4.51
N THR A 146 25.98 2.81 -5.00
CA THR A 146 27.36 3.18 -4.61
C THR A 146 27.69 4.63 -4.99
N SER A 147 27.31 5.07 -6.20
CA SER A 147 27.54 6.48 -6.60
C SER A 147 26.67 7.47 -5.82
N TRP A 148 25.48 7.06 -5.37
CA TRP A 148 24.64 7.87 -4.50
C TRP A 148 25.26 8.02 -3.10
N GLU A 149 25.64 6.91 -2.46
CA GLU A 149 26.25 6.91 -1.12
C GLU A 149 27.54 7.76 -1.07
N GLU A 150 28.37 7.69 -2.12
CA GLU A 150 29.57 8.55 -2.29
C GLU A 150 29.23 10.05 -2.34
N LYS A 151 28.16 10.44 -3.05
CA LYS A 151 27.78 11.85 -3.27
C LYS A 151 26.96 12.42 -2.12
N ALA A 152 26.08 11.62 -1.52
CA ALA A 152 25.17 12.04 -0.46
C ALA A 152 25.91 12.48 0.82
N GLY A 153 27.11 11.94 1.08
CA GLY A 153 28.00 12.40 2.16
C GLY A 153 28.43 13.87 2.07
N ARG A 154 28.15 14.56 0.94
CA ARG A 154 28.34 16.02 0.79
C ARG A 154 27.13 16.84 1.23
N ILE A 155 25.94 16.25 1.26
CA ILE A 155 24.65 16.92 1.58
C ILE A 155 24.39 16.89 3.09
N GLY A 156 24.77 15.79 3.76
CA GLY A 156 24.63 15.66 5.20
C GLY A 156 25.48 14.53 5.78
N ARG A 157 25.68 14.56 7.10
CA ARG A 157 26.40 13.49 7.83
C ARG A 157 25.50 12.30 8.19
N ASP A 158 24.19 12.41 8.00
CA ASP A 158 23.27 11.31 8.30
C ASP A 158 23.20 10.30 7.14
N SER A 159 23.88 9.18 7.35
CA SER A 159 23.82 8.02 6.44
C SER A 159 22.43 7.40 6.31
N ARG A 160 21.52 7.61 7.28
CA ARG A 160 20.14 7.12 7.23
C ARG A 160 19.32 7.96 6.28
N LEU A 161 19.22 9.27 6.51
CA LEU A 161 18.55 10.21 5.59
C LEU A 161 19.02 10.04 4.14
N ALA A 162 20.33 9.88 3.91
CA ALA A 162 20.89 9.63 2.58
C ALA A 162 20.36 8.34 1.92
N ARG A 163 20.21 7.25 2.68
CA ARG A 163 19.67 5.97 2.19
C ARG A 163 18.17 6.03 1.98
N ASP A 164 17.44 6.65 2.91
CA ASP A 164 15.99 6.76 2.85
C ASP A 164 15.58 7.63 1.65
N LEU A 165 16.29 8.74 1.40
CA LEU A 165 16.10 9.57 0.20
C LEU A 165 16.45 8.82 -1.10
N PHE A 166 17.50 7.97 -1.12
CA PHE A 166 17.78 7.12 -2.28
C PHE A 166 16.59 6.19 -2.57
N GLN A 167 16.05 5.53 -1.54
CA GLN A 167 14.94 4.60 -1.71
C GLN A 167 13.69 5.30 -2.20
N LEU A 168 13.32 6.45 -1.62
CA LEU A 168 12.18 7.26 -2.07
C LEU A 168 12.35 7.67 -3.56
N VAL A 169 13.49 8.25 -3.92
CA VAL A 169 13.77 8.71 -5.31
C VAL A 169 13.98 7.54 -6.29
N GLN A 170 14.25 6.33 -5.80
CA GLN A 170 14.33 5.07 -6.58
C GLN A 170 12.96 4.40 -6.75
N ALA A 171 12.03 4.65 -5.83
CA ALA A 171 10.69 4.12 -5.83
C ALA A 171 9.80 4.86 -6.85
N VAL A 172 9.94 6.19 -7.00
CA VAL A 172 9.20 7.00 -7.98
C VAL A 172 9.19 6.36 -9.38
N GLU A 173 8.00 5.95 -9.81
CA GLU A 173 7.74 5.46 -11.16
C GLU A 173 7.24 6.61 -12.04
N PRO A 174 7.68 6.71 -13.31
CA PRO A 174 7.09 7.68 -14.23
C PRO A 174 5.67 7.23 -14.60
N LEU A 175 4.74 8.19 -14.63
CA LEU A 175 3.39 7.99 -15.16
C LEU A 175 3.45 7.37 -16.57
N SER A 176 2.51 6.49 -16.89
CA SER A 176 2.35 5.99 -18.25
C SER A 176 1.90 7.12 -19.19
N ARG A 177 2.07 6.95 -20.51
CA ARG A 177 1.62 7.96 -21.48
C ARG A 177 0.13 8.29 -21.34
N ALA A 178 -0.70 7.29 -21.06
CA ALA A 178 -2.14 7.49 -20.85
C ALA A 178 -2.41 8.35 -19.60
N GLU A 179 -1.65 8.16 -18.51
CA GLU A 179 -1.77 8.98 -17.30
C GLU A 179 -1.18 10.38 -17.48
N GLU A 180 -0.08 10.54 -18.23
CA GLU A 180 0.48 11.85 -18.60
C GLU A 180 -0.48 12.64 -19.52
N GLU A 181 -1.13 11.98 -20.48
CA GLU A 181 -2.12 12.57 -21.40
C GLU A 181 -3.45 12.89 -20.71
N GLN A 182 -3.91 12.02 -19.80
CA GLN A 182 -5.13 12.23 -19.02
C GLN A 182 -4.94 13.30 -17.93
N GLY A 183 -3.77 13.33 -17.29
CA GLY A 183 -3.34 14.30 -16.27
C GLY A 183 -4.07 14.22 -14.92
N TYR A 184 -5.38 13.97 -14.92
CA TYR A 184 -6.21 13.77 -13.75
C TYR A 184 -7.55 13.11 -14.12
N PHE A 185 -8.15 12.42 -13.15
CA PHE A 185 -9.52 11.92 -13.22
C PHE A 185 -10.49 12.99 -12.70
N ASN A 186 -11.47 13.40 -13.51
CA ASN A 186 -12.42 14.45 -13.18
C ASN A 186 -13.69 13.87 -12.53
N LEU A 187 -13.95 14.20 -11.26
CA LEU A 187 -15.14 13.77 -10.55
C LEU A 187 -16.30 14.74 -10.82
N ALA A 188 -17.22 14.32 -11.68
CA ALA A 188 -18.44 15.05 -12.02
C ALA A 188 -19.64 14.09 -12.03
N PRO A 189 -20.18 13.71 -10.86
CA PRO A 189 -21.29 12.77 -10.76
C PRO A 189 -22.58 13.40 -11.32
N GLN A 190 -23.49 12.56 -11.82
CA GLN A 190 -24.83 13.03 -12.19
C GLN A 190 -25.61 13.39 -10.92
N LEU A 191 -26.12 14.62 -10.84
CA LEU A 191 -27.01 15.09 -9.78
C LEU A 191 -28.44 14.53 -9.95
N LYS A 192 -28.57 13.21 -9.84
CA LYS A 192 -29.83 12.47 -9.88
C LYS A 192 -29.89 11.50 -8.70
N PRO A 193 -31.08 11.24 -8.14
CA PRO A 193 -31.28 10.16 -7.17
C PRO A 193 -30.72 8.84 -7.70
N VAL A 194 -29.96 8.12 -6.87
CA VAL A 194 -29.41 6.82 -7.24
C VAL A 194 -30.46 5.71 -7.10
N GLY A 195 -30.33 4.69 -7.95
CA GLY A 195 -31.08 3.44 -7.87
C GLY A 195 -30.09 2.29 -7.96
N ILE A 196 -29.30 2.11 -6.90
CA ILE A 196 -28.26 1.07 -6.84
C ILE A 196 -28.92 -0.26 -6.50
N ASN A 197 -28.73 -1.27 -7.34
CA ASN A 197 -29.18 -2.64 -7.07
C ASN A 197 -28.14 -3.62 -7.62
N LEU A 198 -27.19 -4.03 -6.77
CA LEU A 198 -26.00 -4.80 -7.16
C LEU A 198 -25.71 -5.93 -6.15
N PRO A 199 -24.91 -6.95 -6.50
CA PRO A 199 -24.27 -7.79 -5.50
C PRO A 199 -23.31 -6.95 -4.66
N ALA A 200 -23.23 -7.22 -3.35
CA ALA A 200 -22.18 -6.66 -2.52
C ALA A 200 -20.82 -7.27 -2.92
N PRO A 201 -19.73 -6.47 -2.98
CA PRO A 201 -18.38 -7.02 -3.06
C PRO A 201 -18.13 -7.95 -1.86
N ALA A 202 -17.56 -9.14 -2.07
CA ALA A 202 -17.26 -10.09 -1.00
C ALA A 202 -15.95 -9.74 -0.27
N ASP A 203 -15.85 -10.05 1.03
CA ASP A 203 -14.68 -9.71 1.85
C ASP A 203 -13.39 -10.42 1.38
N GLY A 204 -12.49 -9.62 0.79
CA GLY A 204 -11.20 -10.06 0.27
C GLY A 204 -10.19 -10.47 1.36
N MET A 205 -10.42 -10.14 2.63
CA MET A 205 -9.58 -10.61 3.74
C MET A 205 -9.97 -12.03 4.17
N THR A 206 -11.25 -12.30 4.47
CA THR A 206 -11.75 -13.67 4.73
C THR A 206 -11.42 -14.60 3.57
N ALA A 207 -11.62 -14.14 2.32
CA ALA A 207 -11.27 -14.94 1.14
C ALA A 207 -9.82 -15.42 1.15
N ARG A 208 -8.85 -14.55 1.44
CA ARG A 208 -7.44 -14.94 1.54
C ARG A 208 -7.16 -15.89 2.71
N MET A 209 -7.88 -15.77 3.82
CA MET A 209 -7.80 -16.74 4.92
C MET A 209 -8.31 -18.13 4.50
N VAL A 210 -9.48 -18.19 3.85
CA VAL A 210 -10.08 -19.44 3.33
C VAL A 210 -9.19 -20.08 2.27
N LEU A 211 -8.60 -19.27 1.37
CA LEU A 211 -7.68 -19.76 0.34
C LEU A 211 -6.36 -20.27 0.92
N ALA A 212 -5.83 -19.64 1.97
CA ALA A 212 -4.68 -20.16 2.70
C ALA A 212 -5.01 -21.48 3.41
N LEU A 213 -6.19 -21.59 4.03
CA LEU A 213 -6.69 -22.81 4.66
C LEU A 213 -6.87 -23.94 3.64
N ALA A 214 -7.42 -23.65 2.46
CA ALA A 214 -7.57 -24.60 1.36
C ALA A 214 -6.22 -25.04 0.78
N ALA A 215 -5.28 -24.11 0.61
CA ALA A 215 -3.93 -24.40 0.15
C ALA A 215 -3.13 -25.26 1.15
N ALA A 216 -3.29 -25.03 2.46
CA ALA A 216 -2.60 -25.78 3.49
C ALA A 216 -3.19 -27.18 3.72
N SER A 217 -4.52 -27.30 3.77
CA SER A 217 -5.24 -28.57 3.92
C SER A 217 -5.30 -29.41 2.64
N GLY A 218 -5.05 -28.82 1.48
CA GLY A 218 -5.23 -29.47 0.18
C GLY A 218 -6.70 -29.71 -0.21
N ARG A 219 -7.66 -29.07 0.47
CA ARG A 219 -9.11 -29.22 0.19
C ARG A 219 -9.57 -28.33 -0.97
N THR A 220 -10.64 -28.78 -1.65
CA THR A 220 -11.38 -28.02 -2.66
C THR A 220 -12.35 -27.04 -2.02
N THR A 221 -12.53 -25.86 -2.60
CA THR A 221 -13.58 -24.89 -2.24
C THR A 221 -13.66 -23.80 -3.32
N ALA A 222 -14.83 -23.19 -3.50
CA ALA A 222 -15.08 -22.05 -4.36
C ALA A 222 -15.50 -20.82 -3.55
N LEU A 223 -15.15 -19.65 -4.06
CA LEU A 223 -15.50 -18.33 -3.55
C LEU A 223 -16.08 -17.51 -4.71
N ARG A 224 -17.08 -16.67 -4.42
CA ARG A 224 -17.80 -15.86 -5.42
C ARG A 224 -17.83 -14.39 -5.03
N GLY A 225 -18.08 -13.51 -6.01
CA GLY A 225 -18.33 -12.09 -5.78
C GLY A 225 -17.12 -11.28 -5.32
N LEU A 226 -15.91 -11.79 -5.51
CA LEU A 226 -14.69 -11.12 -5.05
C LEU A 226 -14.29 -9.98 -5.99
N ALA A 227 -13.93 -8.84 -5.39
CA ALA A 227 -13.14 -7.84 -6.06
C ALA A 227 -11.76 -8.41 -6.34
N LEU A 228 -11.42 -8.61 -7.61
CA LEU A 228 -10.11 -9.11 -8.07
C LEU A 228 -9.01 -8.04 -7.94
N SER A 229 -8.80 -7.55 -6.72
CA SER A 229 -7.77 -6.56 -6.41
C SER A 229 -6.36 -7.13 -6.55
N ASP A 230 -5.39 -6.26 -6.78
CA ASP A 230 -3.98 -6.65 -6.92
C ASP A 230 -3.50 -7.45 -5.69
N GLY A 231 -3.90 -7.02 -4.49
CA GLY A 231 -3.59 -7.70 -3.23
C GLY A 231 -4.23 -9.10 -3.10
N LEU A 232 -5.43 -9.32 -3.67
CA LEU A 232 -6.03 -10.65 -3.75
C LEU A 232 -5.26 -11.51 -4.75
N ILE A 233 -5.14 -11.06 -6.00
CA ILE A 233 -4.50 -11.81 -7.10
C ILE A 233 -3.06 -12.21 -6.74
N ASP A 234 -2.26 -11.30 -6.18
CA ASP A 234 -0.90 -11.62 -5.78
C ASP A 234 -0.85 -12.54 -4.56
N GLY A 235 -1.87 -12.51 -3.70
CA GLY A 235 -2.06 -13.49 -2.63
C GLY A 235 -2.28 -14.90 -3.17
N LEU A 236 -3.12 -15.07 -4.19
CA LEU A 236 -3.31 -16.35 -4.89
C LEU A 236 -2.00 -16.82 -5.52
N LYS A 237 -1.27 -15.94 -6.23
CA LYS A 237 0.04 -16.27 -6.82
C LYS A 237 1.06 -16.66 -5.75
N ALA A 238 1.06 -16.00 -4.59
CA ALA A 238 1.97 -16.31 -3.47
C ALA A 238 1.67 -17.67 -2.84
N LEU A 239 0.38 -17.98 -2.61
CA LEU A 239 -0.05 -19.28 -2.10
C LEU A 239 0.25 -20.41 -3.09
N ASN A 240 0.05 -20.20 -4.39
CA ASN A 240 0.44 -21.15 -5.43
C ASN A 240 1.97 -21.38 -5.48
N GLN A 241 2.78 -20.33 -5.25
CA GLN A 241 4.23 -20.47 -5.14
C GLN A 241 4.68 -21.34 -3.93
N VAL A 242 3.85 -21.53 -2.90
CA VAL A 242 4.18 -22.38 -1.73
C VAL A 242 3.44 -23.74 -1.71
N GLY A 243 2.57 -24.02 -2.69
CA GLY A 243 1.93 -25.33 -2.88
C GLY A 243 0.45 -25.31 -3.22
N GLY A 244 -0.22 -24.16 -3.05
CA GLY A 244 -1.63 -23.99 -3.38
C GLY A 244 -1.97 -24.35 -4.83
N GLN A 245 -3.22 -24.74 -5.06
CA GLN A 245 -3.80 -25.04 -6.37
C GLN A 245 -5.00 -24.13 -6.63
N LEU A 246 -4.74 -22.82 -6.58
CA LEU A 246 -5.75 -21.77 -6.65
C LEU A 246 -5.84 -21.21 -8.08
N TRP A 247 -7.06 -20.94 -8.53
CA TRP A 247 -7.39 -20.38 -9.85
C TRP A 247 -8.45 -19.30 -9.66
N TRP A 248 -8.47 -18.25 -10.50
CA TRP A 248 -9.54 -17.25 -10.52
C TRP A 248 -10.10 -17.07 -11.94
N GLU A 249 -11.35 -16.63 -12.02
CA GLU A 249 -12.06 -16.30 -13.26
C GLU A 249 -12.37 -14.79 -13.28
N GLU A 250 -12.59 -14.22 -14.46
CA GLU A 250 -12.79 -12.76 -14.63
C GLU A 250 -14.09 -12.24 -14.00
N ASP A 251 -15.02 -13.12 -13.62
CA ASP A 251 -16.30 -12.79 -13.00
C ASP A 251 -16.21 -12.55 -11.47
N GLY A 252 -15.03 -12.69 -10.88
CA GLY A 252 -14.81 -12.60 -9.43
C GLY A 252 -14.93 -13.94 -8.69
N SER A 253 -14.97 -15.06 -9.41
CA SER A 253 -14.91 -16.41 -8.83
C SER A 253 -13.47 -16.85 -8.58
N VAL A 254 -13.22 -17.51 -7.45
CA VAL A 254 -11.91 -18.08 -7.09
C VAL A 254 -12.11 -19.52 -6.60
N LEU A 255 -11.29 -20.45 -7.09
CA LEU A 255 -11.42 -21.88 -6.81
C LEU A 255 -10.09 -22.46 -6.28
N SER A 256 -10.16 -23.25 -5.21
CA SER A 256 -9.14 -24.25 -4.87
C SER A 256 -9.49 -25.58 -5.53
N ARG A 257 -8.56 -26.11 -6.34
CA ARG A 257 -8.71 -27.42 -7.02
C ARG A 257 -8.28 -28.61 -6.16
N GLY A 258 -7.94 -28.37 -4.90
CA GLY A 258 -7.36 -29.37 -4.00
C GLY A 258 -5.93 -29.76 -4.36
N GLY A 259 -5.23 -30.45 -3.46
CA GLY A 259 -3.82 -30.77 -3.64
C GLY A 259 -3.22 -31.55 -2.48
N LYS A 260 -1.88 -31.57 -2.40
CA LYS A 260 -1.13 -32.30 -1.36
C LYS A 260 -0.79 -31.44 -0.13
N GLY A 261 -1.44 -30.29 0.02
CA GLY A 261 -1.03 -29.25 0.96
C GLY A 261 0.21 -28.48 0.50
N LEU A 262 0.88 -27.81 1.43
CA LEU A 262 2.09 -27.01 1.16
C LEU A 262 3.31 -27.87 0.78
N ILE A 263 4.22 -27.29 -0.01
CA ILE A 263 5.43 -27.96 -0.47
C ILE A 263 6.45 -28.05 0.68
N ARG A 264 6.74 -29.26 1.16
CA ARG A 264 7.79 -29.53 2.18
C ARG A 264 9.20 -29.24 1.66
N ASN A 265 10.11 -28.89 2.56
CA ASN A 265 11.52 -28.56 2.27
C ASN A 265 11.68 -27.45 1.22
N LEU A 266 10.93 -26.36 1.39
CA LEU A 266 10.74 -25.33 0.37
C LEU A 266 11.98 -24.46 0.21
N ASP A 267 12.70 -24.57 -0.92
CA ASP A 267 13.82 -23.67 -1.29
C ASP A 267 13.47 -22.94 -2.60
N ARG A 268 13.08 -21.65 -2.51
CA ARG A 268 12.72 -20.81 -3.67
C ARG A 268 12.60 -19.33 -3.38
N VAL A 269 12.48 -18.55 -4.45
CA VAL A 269 12.00 -17.16 -4.40
C VAL A 269 10.48 -17.15 -4.35
N VAL A 270 9.88 -16.35 -3.47
CA VAL A 270 8.43 -16.11 -3.40
C VAL A 270 8.17 -14.62 -3.61
N HIS A 271 7.23 -14.29 -4.50
CA HIS A 271 6.70 -12.94 -4.66
C HIS A 271 5.30 -12.84 -4.02
N VAL A 272 5.11 -11.85 -3.13
CA VAL A 272 3.88 -11.70 -2.33
C VAL A 272 2.97 -10.54 -2.77
N GLY A 273 3.34 -9.82 -3.83
CA GLY A 273 2.68 -8.57 -4.22
C GLY A 273 3.02 -7.44 -3.26
N ASP A 274 2.10 -6.50 -3.06
CA ASP A 274 2.31 -5.32 -2.22
C ASP A 274 1.46 -5.27 -0.92
N ASP A 275 0.62 -6.27 -0.66
CA ASP A 275 -0.14 -6.37 0.60
C ASP A 275 0.63 -7.15 1.66
N ALA A 276 0.86 -6.52 2.82
CA ALA A 276 1.54 -7.11 3.97
C ALA A 276 0.84 -8.38 4.50
N PHE A 277 -0.46 -8.54 4.29
CA PHE A 277 -1.15 -9.77 4.71
C PHE A 277 -0.70 -11.00 3.91
N ASN A 278 -0.37 -10.84 2.63
CA ASN A 278 0.18 -11.93 1.81
C ASN A 278 1.56 -12.36 2.34
N LEU A 279 2.40 -11.39 2.76
CA LEU A 279 3.67 -11.65 3.45
C LEU A 279 3.44 -12.43 4.75
N TRP A 280 2.48 -12.01 5.58
CA TRP A 280 2.18 -12.67 6.85
C TRP A 280 1.68 -14.10 6.67
N LEU A 281 0.79 -14.37 5.71
CA LEU A 281 0.33 -15.71 5.38
C LEU A 281 1.51 -16.60 4.96
N VAL A 282 2.33 -16.15 4.00
CA VAL A 282 3.50 -16.94 3.53
C VAL A 282 4.47 -17.24 4.66
N ILE A 283 4.80 -16.25 5.51
CA ILE A 283 5.69 -16.48 6.65
C ILE A 283 5.07 -17.46 7.64
N ALA A 284 3.85 -17.22 8.11
CA ALA A 284 3.22 -18.02 9.17
C ALA A 284 3.07 -19.50 8.78
N PHE A 285 2.60 -19.78 7.56
CA PHE A 285 2.43 -21.14 7.07
C PHE A 285 3.77 -21.87 6.81
N CYS A 286 4.85 -21.15 6.51
CA CYS A 286 6.18 -21.75 6.29
C CYS A 286 7.04 -21.90 7.57
N LEU A 287 6.57 -21.46 8.75
CA LEU A 287 7.33 -21.57 10.01
C LEU A 287 7.41 -23.01 10.54
N GLY A 288 6.30 -23.76 10.50
CA GLY A 288 6.21 -25.12 11.04
C GLY A 288 6.79 -26.21 10.15
N MET A 289 7.69 -25.86 9.22
CA MET A 289 8.34 -26.77 8.28
C MET A 289 9.74 -26.25 7.90
N PRO A 290 10.70 -27.14 7.56
CA PRO A 290 11.99 -26.71 7.01
C PRO A 290 11.80 -25.92 5.71
N SER A 291 12.26 -24.67 5.67
CA SER A 291 12.14 -23.81 4.49
C SER A 291 13.26 -22.76 4.38
N ARG A 292 13.56 -22.36 3.13
CA ARG A 292 14.56 -21.35 2.74
C ARG A 292 13.96 -20.47 1.64
N LEU A 293 13.41 -19.33 2.04
CA LEU A 293 12.64 -18.47 1.14
C LEU A 293 13.37 -17.16 0.90
N LYS A 294 13.52 -16.76 -0.37
CA LYS A 294 13.81 -15.36 -0.72
C LYS A 294 12.49 -14.66 -1.00
N ILE A 295 11.98 -13.90 -0.03
CA ILE A 295 10.69 -13.22 -0.17
C ILE A 295 10.88 -11.82 -0.77
N THR A 296 10.07 -11.50 -1.77
CA THR A 296 10.09 -10.24 -2.53
C THR A 296 8.67 -9.69 -2.64
N GLY A 297 8.52 -8.37 -2.77
CA GLY A 297 7.20 -7.71 -2.88
C GLY A 297 7.24 -6.44 -3.72
N GLY A 298 6.15 -5.69 -3.71
CA GLY A 298 5.96 -4.41 -4.37
C GLY A 298 6.71 -3.25 -3.69
N GLU A 299 6.19 -2.03 -3.86
CA GLU A 299 6.82 -0.80 -3.36
C GLU A 299 6.53 -0.57 -1.88
N ALA A 300 5.27 -0.66 -1.45
CA ALA A 300 4.87 -0.46 -0.05
C ALA A 300 5.62 -1.44 0.89
N LEU A 301 5.87 -2.68 0.43
CA LEU A 301 6.61 -3.66 1.21
C LEU A 301 8.14 -3.46 1.23
N ARG A 302 8.71 -2.48 0.50
CA ARG A 302 10.13 -2.11 0.67
C ARG A 302 10.39 -1.34 1.96
N PHE A 303 9.37 -0.61 2.43
CA PHE A 303 9.44 0.30 3.57
C PHE A 303 8.78 -0.24 4.84
N ILE A 304 8.13 -1.41 4.77
CA ILE A 304 7.53 -2.07 5.94
C ILE A 304 8.57 -2.36 7.04
N ASP A 305 8.27 -1.99 8.29
CA ASP A 305 9.15 -2.31 9.42
C ASP A 305 9.05 -3.80 9.77
N LEU A 306 10.12 -4.55 9.50
CA LEU A 306 10.27 -5.95 9.89
C LEU A 306 11.16 -6.13 11.14
N SER A 307 11.58 -5.05 11.80
CA SER A 307 12.51 -5.08 12.94
C SER A 307 11.96 -5.85 14.15
N GLY A 308 10.66 -5.73 14.43
CA GLY A 308 9.97 -6.49 15.48
C GLY A 308 9.97 -7.99 15.15
N LEU A 309 9.57 -8.33 13.91
CA LEU A 309 9.55 -9.71 13.44
C LEU A 309 10.95 -10.35 13.42
N ARG A 310 11.97 -9.60 13.00
CA ARG A 310 13.38 -10.05 12.98
C ARG A 310 13.90 -10.43 14.38
N ARG A 311 13.43 -9.76 15.42
CA ARG A 311 13.75 -10.06 16.84
C ARG A 311 12.95 -11.25 17.37
N PHE A 312 11.73 -11.46 16.87
CA PHE A 312 10.84 -12.52 17.32
C PHE A 312 11.16 -13.88 16.69
N LEU A 313 11.35 -13.95 15.36
CA LEU A 313 11.52 -15.22 14.63
C LEU A 313 12.55 -16.22 15.20
N PRO A 314 13.69 -15.80 15.80
CA PRO A 314 14.62 -16.74 16.43
C PRO A 314 14.01 -17.60 17.55
N SER A 315 12.97 -17.13 18.26
CA SER A 315 12.27 -17.94 19.27
C SER A 315 11.39 -19.04 18.66
N LEU A 316 11.11 -18.95 17.35
CA LEU A 316 10.37 -19.92 16.55
C LEU A 316 11.29 -20.74 15.64
N GLY A 317 12.57 -20.87 16.01
CA GLY A 317 13.54 -21.66 15.23
C GLY A 317 13.76 -21.13 13.80
N ALA A 318 13.52 -19.84 13.56
CA ALA A 318 13.59 -19.21 12.25
C ALA A 318 14.51 -17.97 12.24
N ARG A 319 15.18 -17.73 11.12
CA ARG A 319 16.09 -16.59 10.92
C ARG A 319 15.65 -15.76 9.72
N MET A 320 15.53 -14.46 9.91
CA MET A 320 15.26 -13.50 8.85
C MET A 320 16.45 -12.55 8.66
N THR A 321 16.86 -12.34 7.42
CA THR A 321 17.90 -11.38 7.04
C THR A 321 17.45 -10.57 5.82
N ASN A 322 17.70 -9.26 5.82
CA ASN A 322 17.43 -8.43 4.65
C ASN A 322 18.46 -8.77 3.56
N VAL A 323 18.01 -8.96 2.31
CA VAL A 323 18.90 -9.23 1.17
C VAL A 323 19.78 -8.01 0.88
N ILE A 324 19.22 -6.82 1.14
CA ILE A 324 19.86 -5.53 0.96
C ILE A 324 20.34 -5.03 2.34
N PRO A 325 21.65 -4.81 2.55
CA PRO A 325 22.17 -4.35 3.84
C PRO A 325 21.59 -3.02 4.30
N ALA A 326 21.24 -2.97 5.59
CA ALA A 326 20.70 -1.81 6.30
C ALA A 326 19.41 -1.22 5.68
N GLN A 327 18.59 -2.08 5.08
CA GLN A 327 17.16 -1.86 4.81
C GLN A 327 16.33 -2.65 5.84
N ASP A 328 15.16 -2.16 6.23
CA ASP A 328 14.27 -2.85 7.17
C ASP A 328 13.21 -3.75 6.49
N GLY A 329 12.65 -3.34 5.34
CA GLY A 329 11.63 -4.09 4.59
C GLY A 329 12.15 -5.13 3.58
N LEU A 330 11.29 -5.50 2.63
CA LEU A 330 11.58 -6.48 1.57
C LEU A 330 12.58 -5.93 0.52
N PRO A 331 13.43 -6.77 -0.08
CA PRO A 331 13.43 -8.24 -0.02
C PRO A 331 14.24 -8.85 1.14
N ILE A 332 13.76 -9.98 1.64
CA ILE A 332 14.35 -10.75 2.75
C ILE A 332 14.71 -12.18 2.34
N ARG A 333 15.61 -12.80 3.11
CA ARG A 333 15.75 -14.26 3.21
C ARG A 333 15.18 -14.72 4.55
N LEU A 334 14.34 -15.73 4.51
CA LEU A 334 13.78 -16.44 5.66
C LEU A 334 14.28 -17.88 5.64
N GLU A 335 14.86 -18.33 6.74
CA GLU A 335 15.32 -19.70 6.95
C GLU A 335 14.58 -20.26 8.18
N CYS A 336 13.68 -21.23 7.99
CA CYS A 336 12.94 -21.89 9.07
C CYS A 336 13.49 -23.31 9.27
N SER A 337 13.68 -23.71 10.53
CA SER A 337 14.04 -25.10 10.87
C SER A 337 12.85 -26.05 10.87
N GLY A 338 11.62 -25.55 11.01
CA GLY A 338 10.42 -26.34 11.31
C GLY A 338 10.31 -26.80 12.76
N ILE A 339 11.34 -26.57 13.58
CA ILE A 339 11.35 -26.95 15.00
C ILE A 339 10.78 -25.76 15.80
N LEU A 340 9.56 -25.93 16.30
CA LEU A 340 8.84 -24.91 17.07
C LEU A 340 8.77 -25.28 18.57
N PRO A 341 8.72 -24.29 19.48
CA PRO A 341 8.43 -24.55 20.89
C PRO A 341 6.98 -25.03 21.08
N SER A 342 6.71 -25.80 22.14
CA SER A 342 5.34 -26.25 22.47
C SER A 342 4.40 -25.10 22.87
N GLU A 343 4.94 -23.95 23.27
CA GLU A 343 4.19 -22.73 23.57
C GLU A 343 4.97 -21.50 23.07
N MET A 344 4.27 -20.52 22.52
CA MET A 344 4.82 -19.23 22.08
C MET A 344 3.94 -18.09 22.59
N THR A 345 4.54 -17.01 23.09
CA THR A 345 3.82 -15.76 23.40
C THR A 345 4.13 -14.73 22.32
N LEU A 346 3.10 -14.12 21.73
CA LEU A 346 3.29 -13.08 20.72
C LEU A 346 3.65 -11.74 21.38
N PRO A 347 4.79 -11.11 21.04
CA PRO A 347 5.14 -9.79 21.55
C PRO A 347 4.14 -8.70 21.13
N SER A 348 3.94 -7.71 22.01
CA SER A 348 3.25 -6.47 21.66
C SER A 348 4.00 -5.71 20.56
N GLY A 349 3.26 -5.03 19.69
CA GLY A 349 3.81 -4.25 18.57
C GLY A 349 4.05 -5.03 17.27
N LEU A 350 3.81 -6.35 17.24
CA LEU A 350 3.67 -7.08 15.97
C LEU A 350 2.30 -6.82 15.32
N SER A 351 2.23 -6.94 13.99
CA SER A 351 0.99 -6.67 13.25
C SER A 351 -0.16 -7.58 13.69
N PRO A 352 -1.37 -7.06 13.96
CA PRO A 352 -2.57 -7.87 14.17
C PRO A 352 -2.87 -8.86 13.04
N ARG A 353 -2.52 -8.49 11.79
CA ARG A 353 -2.67 -9.38 10.62
C ARG A 353 -1.64 -10.52 10.62
N PHE A 354 -0.48 -10.35 11.26
CA PHE A 354 0.49 -11.43 11.49
C PHE A 354 0.02 -12.36 12.62
N ALA A 355 -0.57 -11.82 13.70
CA ALA A 355 -1.22 -12.64 14.73
C ALA A 355 -2.34 -13.54 14.14
N ALA A 356 -3.15 -12.98 13.24
CA ALA A 356 -4.17 -13.72 12.50
C ALA A 356 -3.56 -14.82 11.61
N ALA A 357 -2.52 -14.50 10.84
CA ALA A 357 -1.84 -15.47 9.98
C ALA A 357 -1.21 -16.62 10.78
N LEU A 358 -0.59 -16.34 11.93
CA LEU A 358 -0.09 -17.37 12.86
C LEU A 358 -1.24 -18.25 13.36
N THR A 359 -2.34 -17.65 13.79
CA THR A 359 -3.54 -18.36 14.26
C THR A 359 -4.07 -19.34 13.21
N LEU A 360 -4.15 -18.92 11.94
CA LEU A 360 -4.55 -19.78 10.80
C LEU A 360 -3.56 -20.92 10.52
N ALA A 361 -2.27 -20.72 10.78
CA ALA A 361 -1.23 -21.70 10.51
C ALA A 361 -1.09 -22.78 11.60
N LEU A 362 -1.55 -22.50 12.85
CA LEU A 362 -1.42 -23.42 13.99
C LEU A 362 -1.84 -24.88 13.72
N PRO A 363 -2.97 -25.18 13.03
CA PRO A 363 -3.38 -26.56 12.79
C PRO A 363 -2.52 -27.31 11.76
N PHE A 364 -1.64 -26.62 11.03
CA PHE A 364 -0.87 -27.14 9.90
C PHE A 364 0.62 -27.30 10.18
N TRP A 365 1.08 -26.90 11.37
CA TRP A 365 2.46 -27.11 11.80
C TRP A 365 2.68 -28.55 12.29
N GLU A 366 3.84 -29.13 12.01
CA GLU A 366 4.16 -30.50 12.43
C GLU A 366 4.28 -30.63 13.97
N SER A 367 4.69 -29.55 14.64
CA SER A 367 4.71 -29.44 16.10
C SER A 367 3.43 -28.75 16.60
N ARG A 368 2.82 -29.28 17.67
CA ARG A 368 1.69 -28.62 18.33
C ARG A 368 2.19 -27.46 19.19
N VAL A 369 1.73 -26.26 18.85
CA VAL A 369 2.10 -25.02 19.53
C VAL A 369 0.87 -24.38 20.17
N ARG A 370 0.95 -24.05 21.46
CA ARG A 370 0.00 -23.13 22.11
C ARG A 370 0.43 -21.69 21.83
N LEU A 371 -0.42 -20.91 21.18
CA LEU A 371 -0.21 -19.49 20.93
C LEU A 371 -0.86 -18.66 22.04
N ARG A 372 -0.06 -17.98 22.86
CA ARG A 372 -0.53 -16.98 23.82
C ARG A 372 -0.52 -15.60 23.18
N LEU A 373 -1.66 -14.94 23.17
CA LEU A 373 -1.83 -13.55 22.75
C LEU A 373 -2.08 -12.69 23.99
N PRO A 374 -1.14 -11.83 24.42
CA PRO A 374 -1.38 -10.88 25.51
C PRO A 374 -2.56 -9.98 25.16
N VAL A 375 -3.49 -9.80 26.11
CA VAL A 375 -4.64 -8.90 25.94
C VAL A 375 -4.61 -7.77 26.96
N ALA A 376 -5.15 -6.63 26.57
CA ALA A 376 -5.41 -5.52 27.49
C ALA A 376 -6.52 -5.89 28.50
N PRO A 377 -6.78 -5.06 29.53
CA PRO A 377 -7.77 -5.38 30.58
C PRO A 377 -9.22 -5.58 30.13
N ASP A 378 -9.54 -5.33 28.85
CA ASP A 378 -10.84 -5.58 28.23
C ASP A 378 -10.94 -6.97 27.56
N HIS A 379 -9.86 -7.77 27.58
CA HIS A 379 -9.75 -9.11 27.00
C HIS A 379 -10.10 -9.22 25.51
N ARG A 380 -10.05 -8.10 24.78
CA ARG A 380 -10.40 -8.06 23.36
C ARG A 380 -9.20 -8.42 22.49
N LEU A 381 -9.34 -9.48 21.70
CA LEU A 381 -8.40 -9.77 20.65
C LEU A 381 -8.53 -8.76 19.50
N PRO A 382 -7.46 -8.53 18.71
CA PRO A 382 -7.56 -7.74 17.49
C PRO A 382 -8.56 -8.38 16.50
N ALA A 383 -9.34 -7.58 15.79
CA ALA A 383 -10.44 -8.06 14.94
C ALA A 383 -9.99 -9.12 13.90
N ALA A 384 -8.79 -8.97 13.33
CA ALA A 384 -8.21 -9.94 12.40
C ALA A 384 -7.97 -11.34 13.03
N VAL A 385 -7.71 -11.40 14.34
CA VAL A 385 -7.52 -12.66 15.07
C VAL A 385 -8.87 -13.30 15.38
N GLU A 386 -9.86 -12.54 15.88
CA GLU A 386 -11.23 -13.06 16.09
C GLU A 386 -11.81 -13.59 14.75
N GLN A 387 -11.55 -12.91 13.63
CA GLN A 387 -11.91 -13.37 12.28
C GLN A 387 -11.22 -14.69 11.88
N ALA A 388 -9.93 -14.85 12.21
CA ALA A 388 -9.21 -16.10 11.99
C ALA A 388 -9.73 -17.25 12.87
N ILE A 389 -10.06 -16.97 14.14
CA ILE A 389 -10.68 -17.93 15.08
C ILE A 389 -12.03 -18.40 14.52
N ALA A 390 -12.93 -17.47 14.19
CA ALA A 390 -14.26 -17.80 13.68
C ALA A 390 -14.21 -18.64 12.39
N LEU A 391 -13.22 -18.38 11.51
CA LEU A 391 -12.98 -19.23 10.34
C LEU A 391 -12.57 -20.66 10.75
N LEU A 392 -11.60 -20.81 11.65
CA LEU A 392 -11.11 -22.12 12.10
C LEU A 392 -12.16 -22.92 12.88
N GLU A 393 -13.03 -22.23 13.62
CA GLU A 393 -14.21 -22.82 14.28
C GLU A 393 -15.22 -23.33 13.23
N SER A 394 -15.59 -22.49 12.25
CA SER A 394 -16.54 -22.87 11.20
C SER A 394 -16.03 -23.97 10.25
N CYS A 395 -14.71 -24.08 10.06
CA CYS A 395 -14.07 -25.04 9.16
C CYS A 395 -13.60 -26.35 9.86
N GLY A 396 -14.30 -26.78 10.90
CA GLY A 396 -14.06 -28.06 11.58
C GLY A 396 -13.54 -27.96 13.02
N GLY A 397 -13.68 -26.81 13.69
CA GLY A 397 -13.26 -26.68 15.09
C GLY A 397 -11.76 -26.85 15.30
N LEU A 398 -10.94 -26.32 14.39
CA LEU A 398 -9.51 -26.65 14.29
C LEU A 398 -8.65 -26.14 15.45
N VAL A 399 -9.17 -25.21 16.26
CA VAL A 399 -8.51 -24.64 17.45
C VAL A 399 -9.46 -24.60 18.63
N ARG A 400 -8.89 -24.72 19.83
CA ARG A 400 -9.53 -24.37 21.10
C ARG A 400 -9.00 -23.01 21.56
N VAL A 401 -9.93 -22.16 22.00
CA VAL A 401 -9.63 -20.84 22.57
C VAL A 401 -9.90 -20.85 24.08
N GLU A 402 -8.90 -20.50 24.87
CA GLU A 402 -8.97 -20.37 26.32
C GLU A 402 -8.69 -18.89 26.68
N ARG A 403 -9.69 -18.20 27.23
CA ARG A 403 -9.54 -16.80 27.68
C ARG A 403 -9.03 -16.79 29.12
N GLU A 404 -7.79 -16.38 29.32
CA GLU A 404 -7.12 -16.27 30.62
C GLU A 404 -7.15 -14.81 31.14
N ALA A 405 -6.72 -14.60 32.39
CA ALA A 405 -6.79 -13.30 33.06
C ALA A 405 -5.97 -12.17 32.39
N SER A 406 -4.93 -12.49 31.61
CA SER A 406 -4.06 -11.51 30.92
C SER A 406 -3.67 -11.89 29.49
N ALA A 407 -4.19 -13.02 28.98
CA ALA A 407 -3.89 -13.54 27.65
C ALA A 407 -5.09 -14.33 27.11
N VAL A 408 -5.13 -14.53 25.80
CA VAL A 408 -5.94 -15.58 25.18
C VAL A 408 -4.99 -16.63 24.63
N ALA A 409 -5.16 -17.88 25.05
CA ALA A 409 -4.41 -19.03 24.57
C ALA A 409 -5.20 -19.73 23.46
N ILE A 410 -4.56 -19.96 22.31
CA ILE A 410 -5.12 -20.66 21.16
C ILE A 410 -4.29 -21.92 20.95
N THR A 411 -4.93 -23.09 20.95
CA THR A 411 -4.25 -24.39 20.81
C THR A 411 -4.91 -25.20 19.69
N PRO A 412 -4.16 -25.81 18.75
CA PRO A 412 -4.75 -26.68 17.72
C PRO A 412 -5.40 -27.92 18.34
N VAL A 413 -6.54 -28.34 17.79
CA VAL A 413 -7.30 -29.51 18.28
C VAL A 413 -6.73 -30.81 17.72
N GLU A 414 -6.51 -31.79 18.59
CA GLU A 414 -6.02 -33.12 18.21
C GLU A 414 -7.00 -33.85 17.30
N GLY A 415 -6.50 -34.30 16.14
CA GLY A 415 -7.27 -35.11 15.19
C GLY A 415 -8.38 -34.36 14.44
N ALA A 416 -8.49 -33.03 14.59
CA ALA A 416 -9.47 -32.24 13.87
C ALA A 416 -9.15 -32.20 12.36
N GLU A 417 -10.13 -32.54 11.53
CA GLU A 417 -10.01 -32.45 10.08
C GLU A 417 -10.50 -31.09 9.56
N THR A 418 -9.79 -30.52 8.59
CA THR A 418 -10.27 -29.32 7.88
C THR A 418 -11.50 -29.66 7.04
N CYS A 419 -12.63 -29.09 7.44
CA CYS A 419 -13.93 -29.19 6.76
C CYS A 419 -14.24 -27.87 6.04
N LEU A 420 -13.86 -27.78 4.76
CA LEU A 420 -14.25 -26.68 3.87
C LEU A 420 -15.47 -27.09 3.04
N PRO A 421 -16.51 -26.23 2.92
CA PRO A 421 -17.63 -26.46 2.02
C PRO A 421 -17.21 -26.28 0.55
N GLU A 422 -17.96 -26.91 -0.36
CA GLU A 422 -17.73 -26.81 -1.81
C GLU A 422 -17.76 -25.36 -2.31
N GLU A 423 -18.71 -24.55 -1.82
CA GLU A 423 -18.68 -23.09 -1.95
C GLU A 423 -18.73 -22.46 -0.54
N TYR A 424 -17.74 -21.63 -0.19
CA TYR A 424 -17.67 -21.00 1.12
C TYR A 424 -18.43 -19.66 1.15
N PRO A 425 -19.42 -19.49 2.04
CA PRO A 425 -20.32 -18.33 2.03
C PRO A 425 -19.65 -17.10 2.64
N LEU A 426 -18.91 -16.36 1.80
CA LEU A 426 -18.33 -15.07 2.16
C LEU A 426 -19.42 -14.05 2.55
N ALA A 427 -19.11 -13.22 3.53
CA ALA A 427 -19.89 -12.03 3.82
C ALA A 427 -19.48 -10.88 2.87
N ALA A 428 -20.32 -9.85 2.81
CA ALA A 428 -19.97 -8.60 2.15
C ALA A 428 -18.72 -7.96 2.77
N ASP A 429 -17.88 -7.35 1.93
CA ASP A 429 -16.81 -6.46 2.36
C ASP A 429 -17.46 -5.23 3.02
N ALA A 430 -17.32 -5.14 4.35
CA ALA A 430 -17.96 -4.08 5.12
C ALA A 430 -17.47 -2.69 4.70
N LEU A 431 -16.18 -2.55 4.36
CA LEU A 431 -15.59 -1.26 4.01
C LEU A 431 -16.17 -0.76 2.68
N ALA A 432 -15.99 -1.51 1.60
CA ALA A 432 -16.50 -1.13 0.28
C ALA A 432 -18.03 -0.96 0.28
N SER A 433 -18.75 -1.86 0.96
CA SER A 433 -20.21 -1.79 1.05
C SER A 433 -20.70 -0.57 1.84
N THR A 434 -20.00 -0.13 2.90
CA THR A 434 -20.36 1.08 3.66
C THR A 434 -20.31 2.33 2.77
N TYR A 435 -19.26 2.47 1.97
CA TYR A 435 -19.13 3.62 1.07
C TYR A 435 -20.17 3.60 -0.06
N ILE A 436 -20.55 2.42 -0.57
CA ILE A 436 -21.63 2.28 -1.56
C ILE A 436 -23.00 2.60 -0.92
N LEU A 437 -23.26 2.11 0.29
CA LEU A 437 -24.48 2.41 1.06
C LEU A 437 -24.61 3.89 1.44
N ALA A 438 -23.54 4.67 1.39
CA ALA A 438 -23.57 6.11 1.68
C ALA A 438 -24.09 6.97 0.50
N PHE A 439 -24.09 6.49 -0.75
CA PHE A 439 -24.50 7.29 -1.92
C PHE A 439 -25.89 7.96 -1.80
N PRO A 440 -26.95 7.30 -1.28
CA PRO A 440 -28.25 7.93 -1.06
C PRO A 440 -28.23 9.19 -0.16
N ALA A 441 -27.24 9.33 0.71
CA ALA A 441 -27.09 10.54 1.52
C ALA A 441 -26.62 11.75 0.71
N PHE A 442 -25.80 11.54 -0.32
CA PHE A 442 -25.25 12.61 -1.16
C PHE A 442 -26.14 12.89 -2.37
N ALA A 443 -26.61 11.84 -3.04
CA ALA A 443 -27.38 11.91 -4.28
C ALA A 443 -28.91 11.90 -4.08
N GLY A 444 -29.41 11.41 -2.93
CA GLY A 444 -30.80 10.97 -2.79
C GLY A 444 -31.06 9.63 -3.48
N GLY A 445 -32.29 9.11 -3.37
CA GLY A 445 -32.67 7.81 -3.93
C GLY A 445 -32.40 6.65 -2.96
N GLU A 446 -32.09 5.48 -3.49
CA GLU A 446 -31.92 4.23 -2.73
C GLU A 446 -30.74 3.39 -3.18
N CYS A 447 -30.23 2.56 -2.26
CA CYS A 447 -29.21 1.57 -2.53
C CYS A 447 -29.57 0.22 -1.92
N ARG A 448 -29.56 -0.82 -2.76
CA ARG A 448 -29.68 -2.23 -2.38
C ARG A 448 -28.42 -2.99 -2.80
N LEU A 449 -27.84 -3.71 -1.84
CA LEU A 449 -26.72 -4.60 -2.05
C LEU A 449 -27.10 -6.03 -1.62
N ALA A 450 -27.05 -6.99 -2.53
CA ALA A 450 -27.35 -8.39 -2.24
C ALA A 450 -26.14 -9.08 -1.58
N GLY A 451 -26.37 -9.78 -0.46
CA GLY A 451 -25.34 -10.48 0.30
C GLY A 451 -25.51 -10.33 1.81
N ARG A 452 -24.78 -11.14 2.60
CA ARG A 452 -24.83 -11.10 4.06
C ARG A 452 -23.93 -10.00 4.60
N TRP A 453 -24.49 -9.05 5.36
CA TRP A 453 -23.69 -8.11 6.14
C TRP A 453 -22.85 -8.87 7.19
N PRO A 454 -21.54 -8.61 7.31
CA PRO A 454 -20.70 -9.32 8.27
C PRO A 454 -21.01 -8.91 9.70
N ASP A 455 -21.05 -9.89 10.61
CA ASP A 455 -21.00 -9.62 12.05
C ASP A 455 -19.54 -9.34 12.44
N SER A 456 -19.21 -8.07 12.63
CA SER A 456 -17.90 -7.66 13.10
C SER A 456 -17.95 -6.28 13.77
N PRO A 457 -17.00 -5.95 14.67
CA PRO A 457 -16.98 -4.64 15.30
C PRO A 457 -16.79 -3.46 14.33
N PHE A 458 -16.14 -3.67 13.18
CA PHE A 458 -16.07 -2.67 12.10
C PHE A 458 -17.46 -2.44 11.50
N ALA A 459 -18.16 -3.52 11.18
CA ALA A 459 -19.45 -3.47 10.51
C ALA A 459 -20.56 -2.88 11.40
N GLY A 460 -20.49 -3.10 12.72
CA GLY A 460 -21.33 -2.39 13.70
C GLY A 460 -21.07 -0.89 13.66
N GLN A 461 -19.82 -0.47 13.86
CA GLN A 461 -19.45 0.96 13.89
C GLN A 461 -19.73 1.69 12.56
N ALA A 462 -19.61 0.99 11.43
CA ALA A 462 -19.99 1.52 10.12
C ALA A 462 -21.51 1.75 10.01
N LEU A 463 -22.34 0.81 10.48
CA LEU A 463 -23.80 1.00 10.53
C LEU A 463 -24.20 2.13 11.47
N ASP A 464 -23.55 2.24 12.62
CA ASP A 464 -23.81 3.31 13.59
C ASP A 464 -23.51 4.67 12.97
N MET A 465 -22.35 4.83 12.31
CA MET A 465 -22.00 6.06 11.59
C MET A 465 -23.00 6.41 10.47
N LEU A 466 -23.42 5.44 9.65
CA LEU A 466 -24.40 5.69 8.58
C LEU A 466 -25.76 6.15 9.14
N LYS A 467 -26.26 5.50 10.20
CA LYS A 467 -27.52 5.85 10.86
C LYS A 467 -27.44 7.20 11.56
N GLU A 468 -26.35 7.45 12.29
CA GLU A 468 -26.08 8.71 12.97
C GLU A 468 -26.00 9.88 11.99
N CYS A 469 -25.53 9.65 10.76
CA CYS A 469 -25.51 10.66 9.69
C CYS A 469 -26.86 10.81 8.94
N GLY A 470 -27.91 10.13 9.37
CA GLY A 470 -29.28 10.30 8.86
C GLY A 470 -29.70 9.36 7.72
N LEU A 471 -28.98 8.25 7.47
CA LEU A 471 -29.46 7.20 6.58
C LEU A 471 -30.35 6.19 7.31
N THR A 472 -31.47 5.83 6.68
CA THR A 472 -32.25 4.64 7.08
C THR A 472 -31.56 3.41 6.50
N VAL A 473 -30.75 2.72 7.31
CA VAL A 473 -30.02 1.50 6.90
C VAL A 473 -30.63 0.24 7.52
N ARG A 474 -30.91 -0.76 6.68
CA ARG A 474 -31.44 -2.08 7.08
C ARG A 474 -30.54 -3.17 6.50
N CYS A 475 -30.15 -4.14 7.32
CA CYS A 475 -29.42 -5.33 6.89
C CYS A 475 -30.24 -6.57 7.28
N GLY A 476 -30.47 -7.47 6.33
CA GLY A 476 -31.21 -8.71 6.53
C GLY A 476 -30.56 -9.88 5.78
N ALA A 477 -31.25 -11.02 5.72
CA ALA A 477 -30.77 -12.19 4.99
C ALA A 477 -30.64 -11.92 3.47
N ASP A 478 -31.57 -11.13 2.91
CA ASP A 478 -31.67 -10.85 1.46
C ASP A 478 -30.84 -9.66 0.97
N GLY A 479 -30.00 -9.07 1.84
CA GLY A 479 -29.13 -7.93 1.50
C GLY A 479 -29.11 -6.79 2.51
N MET A 480 -28.35 -5.75 2.15
CA MET A 480 -28.34 -4.44 2.78
C MET A 480 -29.14 -3.44 1.94
N TYR A 481 -29.84 -2.53 2.61
CA TYR A 481 -30.63 -1.45 2.02
C TYR A 481 -30.33 -0.13 2.73
N SER A 482 -30.16 0.95 1.97
CA SER A 482 -30.07 2.31 2.52
C SER A 482 -30.85 3.34 1.71
N THR A 483 -31.49 4.27 2.41
CA THR A 483 -32.17 5.46 1.89
C THR A 483 -31.89 6.67 2.76
N ARG A 484 -32.26 7.85 2.27
CA ARG A 484 -32.33 9.09 3.05
C ARG A 484 -33.74 9.67 2.99
N GLU A 485 -34.40 9.79 4.14
CA GLU A 485 -35.73 10.38 4.27
C GLU A 485 -35.69 11.85 4.74
N GLY A 486 -34.60 12.29 5.39
CA GLY A 486 -34.46 13.63 5.97
C GLY A 486 -33.12 14.32 5.66
N ALA A 487 -32.83 15.41 6.38
CA ALA A 487 -31.55 16.10 6.29
C ALA A 487 -30.41 15.27 6.89
N CYS A 488 -29.22 15.32 6.31
CA CYS A 488 -28.07 14.56 6.82
C CYS A 488 -27.52 15.16 8.12
N ALA A 489 -27.33 14.27 9.08
CA ALA A 489 -26.63 14.56 10.32
C ALA A 489 -25.09 14.50 10.10
N ALA A 490 -24.33 15.03 11.06
CA ALA A 490 -22.87 14.92 11.08
C ALA A 490 -22.54 13.88 12.15
N PRO A 491 -21.50 13.04 11.97
CA PRO A 491 -21.11 12.10 13.01
C PRO A 491 -20.62 12.88 14.23
N SER A 492 -21.00 12.45 15.43
CA SER A 492 -20.53 13.08 16.67
C SER A 492 -19.01 12.97 16.81
N PRO A 493 -18.38 13.88 17.59
CA PRO A 493 -16.96 13.78 17.93
C PRO A 493 -16.59 12.40 18.48
N ALA A 494 -17.45 11.82 19.33
CA ALA A 494 -17.24 10.48 19.90
C ALA A 494 -17.18 9.38 18.82
N THR A 495 -18.10 9.37 17.85
CA THR A 495 -18.09 8.41 16.74
C THR A 495 -16.87 8.60 15.83
N LEU A 496 -16.51 9.84 15.51
CA LEU A 496 -15.31 10.16 14.70
C LEU A 496 -14.01 9.71 15.38
N LEU A 497 -13.84 10.02 16.67
CA LEU A 497 -12.65 9.66 17.44
C LEU A 497 -12.55 8.14 17.63
N ALA A 498 -13.67 7.48 17.93
CA ALA A 498 -13.72 6.02 17.98
C ALA A 498 -13.38 5.39 16.62
N ALA A 499 -13.84 5.98 15.52
CA ALA A 499 -13.55 5.50 14.16
C ALA A 499 -12.07 5.67 13.85
N ALA A 500 -11.51 6.89 13.99
CA ALA A 500 -10.09 7.14 13.75
C ALA A 500 -9.17 6.25 14.60
N LYS A 501 -9.51 6.02 15.87
CA LYS A 501 -8.72 5.19 16.79
C LYS A 501 -8.76 3.69 16.47
N ARG A 502 -9.89 3.16 15.96
CA ARG A 502 -10.12 1.72 15.83
C ARG A 502 -10.18 1.24 14.38
N PHE A 503 -10.79 2.02 13.50
CA PHE A 503 -11.06 1.74 12.09
C PHE A 503 -10.82 3.02 11.25
N PRO A 504 -9.57 3.48 11.11
CA PRO A 504 -9.26 4.76 10.45
C PRO A 504 -9.77 4.84 9.00
N ASP A 505 -10.03 3.71 8.34
CA ASP A 505 -10.67 3.64 7.01
C ASP A 505 -12.12 4.19 6.98
N LEU A 506 -12.78 4.38 8.14
CA LEU A 506 -14.08 5.05 8.25
C LEU A 506 -13.97 6.58 8.45
N LEU A 507 -12.82 7.11 8.86
CA LEU A 507 -12.62 8.55 9.06
C LEU A 507 -12.94 9.38 7.79
N PRO A 508 -12.52 9.00 6.56
CA PRO A 508 -12.79 9.79 5.36
C PRO A 508 -14.28 9.94 5.07
N LEU A 509 -15.07 8.88 5.32
CA LEU A 509 -16.52 8.90 5.21
C LEU A 509 -17.15 9.84 6.24
N GLY A 510 -16.66 9.81 7.49
CA GLY A 510 -17.10 10.73 8.54
C GLY A 510 -16.85 12.20 8.19
N ILE A 511 -15.68 12.52 7.62
CA ILE A 511 -15.37 13.87 7.13
C ILE A 511 -16.25 14.26 5.93
N ALA A 512 -16.56 13.33 5.02
CA ALA A 512 -17.49 13.58 3.92
C ALA A 512 -18.93 13.87 4.41
N PHE A 513 -19.40 13.17 5.46
CA PHE A 513 -20.68 13.47 6.10
C PHE A 513 -20.68 14.82 6.83
N ALA A 514 -19.57 15.17 7.50
CA ALA A 514 -19.41 16.49 8.12
C ALA A 514 -19.47 17.62 7.09
N ALA A 515 -18.83 17.46 5.92
CA ALA A 515 -18.93 18.39 4.81
C ALA A 515 -20.37 18.51 4.27
N LEU A 516 -21.05 17.38 4.04
CA LEU A 516 -22.44 17.36 3.60
C LEU A 516 -23.38 18.08 4.58
N ALA A 517 -23.18 17.86 5.88
CA ALA A 517 -23.90 18.52 6.96
C ALA A 517 -23.66 20.04 7.02
N ALA A 518 -22.40 20.47 6.84
CA ALA A 518 -21.99 21.87 6.93
C ALA A 518 -22.65 22.80 5.89
N ARG A 519 -23.29 22.25 4.85
CA ARG A 519 -24.07 23.02 3.87
C ARG A 519 -25.33 23.68 4.45
N GLY A 520 -25.86 23.19 5.57
CA GLY A 520 -27.16 23.64 6.11
C GLY A 520 -27.16 24.00 7.60
N ARG A 521 -26.04 23.81 8.30
CA ARG A 521 -25.90 24.06 9.75
C ARG A 521 -24.42 24.05 10.13
N GLU A 522 -24.14 24.57 11.32
CA GLU A 522 -22.82 24.50 11.92
C GLU A 522 -22.37 23.06 12.21
N VAL A 523 -21.10 22.77 11.95
CA VAL A 523 -20.45 21.48 12.23
C VAL A 523 -19.08 21.75 12.84
N LEU A 524 -18.81 21.07 13.95
CA LEU A 524 -17.56 21.13 14.68
C LEU A 524 -16.88 19.75 14.61
N LEU A 525 -15.56 19.73 14.41
CA LEU A 525 -14.75 18.53 14.25
C LEU A 525 -13.61 18.50 15.27
N PRO A 526 -13.33 17.36 15.93
CA PRO A 526 -12.24 17.25 16.90
C PRO A 526 -10.88 17.03 16.21
N LEU A 527 -10.50 17.89 15.25
CA LEU A 527 -9.27 17.67 14.45
C LEU A 527 -8.00 17.67 15.30
N ALA A 528 -7.93 18.51 16.34
CA ALA A 528 -6.80 18.55 17.27
C ALA A 528 -6.62 17.20 18.01
N GLU A 529 -7.71 16.57 18.47
CA GLU A 529 -7.65 15.25 19.08
C GLU A 529 -7.29 14.16 18.05
N LEU A 530 -7.83 14.23 16.83
CA LEU A 530 -7.49 13.33 15.73
C LEU A 530 -5.99 13.41 15.36
N GLU A 531 -5.40 14.60 15.40
CA GLU A 531 -3.95 14.81 15.22
C GLU A 531 -3.12 14.12 16.32
N THR A 532 -3.60 14.07 17.57
CA THR A 532 -2.92 13.30 18.64
C THR A 532 -3.00 11.78 18.46
N LEU A 533 -4.04 11.28 17.77
CA LEU A 533 -4.17 9.86 17.46
C LEU A 533 -3.26 9.46 16.29
N ASN A 534 -3.11 10.32 15.28
CA ASN A 534 -2.25 10.10 14.13
C ASN A 534 -1.81 11.43 13.52
N ALA A 535 -0.50 11.69 13.50
CA ALA A 535 0.07 12.94 13.01
C ALA A 535 -0.20 13.16 11.51
N GLY A 536 -0.46 14.41 11.13
CA GLY A 536 -0.85 14.84 9.79
C GLY A 536 -2.34 14.68 9.47
N THR A 537 -3.17 14.21 10.42
CA THR A 537 -4.61 14.00 10.22
C THR A 537 -5.36 15.32 10.11
N GLU A 538 -5.00 16.37 10.86
CA GLU A 538 -5.62 17.70 10.73
C GLU A 538 -5.41 18.25 9.31
N SER A 539 -4.14 18.30 8.87
CA SER A 539 -3.75 18.77 7.53
C SER A 539 -4.44 17.97 6.41
N LEU A 540 -4.57 16.65 6.58
CA LEU A 540 -5.25 15.78 5.62
C LEU A 540 -6.77 16.06 5.57
N CYS A 541 -7.42 16.23 6.73
CA CYS A 541 -8.85 16.53 6.81
C CYS A 541 -9.18 17.91 6.24
N SER A 542 -8.46 18.96 6.66
CA SER A 542 -8.62 20.31 6.12
C SER A 542 -8.27 20.37 4.63
N GLY A 543 -7.24 19.61 4.22
CA GLY A 543 -6.90 19.42 2.81
C GLY A 543 -8.04 18.83 1.99
N PHE A 544 -8.72 17.79 2.49
CA PHE A 544 -9.90 17.20 1.86
C PHE A 544 -11.10 18.16 1.83
N LEU A 545 -11.41 18.81 2.95
CA LEU A 545 -12.50 19.78 3.07
C LEU A 545 -12.37 20.93 2.07
N ALA A 546 -11.15 21.43 1.83
CA ALA A 546 -10.87 22.44 0.81
C ALA A 546 -11.23 21.98 -0.62
N ARG A 547 -11.08 20.68 -0.95
CA ARG A 547 -11.53 20.14 -2.26
C ARG A 547 -13.05 20.03 -2.31
N ALA A 548 -13.69 19.75 -1.19
CA ALA A 548 -15.15 19.62 -1.07
C ALA A 548 -15.91 20.96 -1.06
N GLY A 549 -15.21 22.11 -0.97
CA GLY A 549 -15.82 23.45 -0.94
C GLY A 549 -15.89 24.10 0.44
N PHE A 550 -15.04 23.71 1.39
CA PHE A 550 -15.08 24.17 2.77
C PHE A 550 -13.71 24.65 3.26
N THR A 551 -13.71 25.66 4.13
CA THR A 551 -12.55 26.02 4.95
C THR A 551 -12.75 25.57 6.39
N THR A 552 -11.67 25.51 7.14
CA THR A 552 -11.64 25.18 8.57
C THR A 552 -11.20 26.38 9.39
N ASP A 553 -11.86 26.63 10.50
CA ASP A 553 -11.46 27.63 11.49
C ASP A 553 -11.35 26.97 12.88
N ASN A 554 -10.28 27.25 13.62
CA ASN A 554 -9.97 26.56 14.88
C ASN A 554 -10.38 27.43 16.07
N ALA A 555 -11.44 27.01 16.79
CA ALA A 555 -12.00 27.74 17.92
C ALA A 555 -12.05 26.85 19.17
N GLU A 556 -11.36 27.28 20.24
CA GLU A 556 -11.43 26.68 21.59
C GLU A 556 -11.16 25.15 21.70
N GLY A 557 -10.50 24.56 20.69
CA GLY A 557 -10.13 23.14 20.64
C GLY A 557 -10.95 22.31 19.65
N GLU A 558 -12.04 22.86 19.11
CA GLU A 558 -12.81 22.26 18.02
C GLU A 558 -12.61 23.03 16.70
N THR A 559 -12.63 22.31 15.58
CA THR A 559 -12.49 22.90 14.25
C THR A 559 -13.86 23.07 13.61
N ARG A 560 -14.26 24.32 13.36
CA ARG A 560 -15.48 24.66 12.64
C ARG A 560 -15.32 24.45 11.15
N VAL A 561 -16.26 23.75 10.54
CA VAL A 561 -16.34 23.57 9.08
C VAL A 561 -17.23 24.67 8.49
N ILE A 562 -16.66 25.48 7.60
CA ILE A 562 -17.32 26.67 7.04
C ILE A 562 -17.39 26.52 5.51
N PRO A 563 -18.58 26.58 4.87
CA PRO A 563 -18.68 26.63 3.42
C PRO A 563 -17.92 27.83 2.83
N LEU A 564 -17.20 27.63 1.74
CA LEU A 564 -16.57 28.72 1.00
C LEU A 564 -17.63 29.60 0.32
N SER A 565 -17.34 30.89 0.19
CA SER A 565 -18.14 31.80 -0.65
C SER A 565 -17.79 31.64 -2.14
N ASP A 566 -18.75 31.91 -3.02
CA ASP A 566 -18.61 31.78 -4.48
C ASP A 566 -17.35 32.45 -5.06
N ASP A 567 -16.94 33.61 -4.53
CA ASP A 567 -15.70 34.30 -4.93
C ASP A 567 -14.46 33.48 -4.54
N THR A 568 -14.41 33.00 -3.29
CA THR A 568 -13.30 32.16 -2.76
C THR A 568 -13.28 30.79 -3.43
N GLU A 569 -14.43 30.28 -3.85
CA GLU A 569 -14.57 29.03 -4.60
C GLU A 569 -13.95 29.10 -5.99
N ASN A 570 -14.04 30.25 -6.67
CA ASN A 570 -13.50 30.47 -8.00
C ASN A 570 -11.97 30.60 -7.99
N ASP A 571 -11.41 31.23 -6.96
CA ASP A 571 -9.96 31.34 -6.72
C ASP A 571 -9.34 30.06 -6.13
N ALA A 572 -10.15 29.09 -5.68
CA ALA A 572 -9.68 27.86 -5.05
C ALA A 572 -8.80 27.02 -6.01
N PRO A 573 -7.60 26.55 -5.59
CA PRO A 573 -6.70 25.79 -6.46
C PRO A 573 -7.34 24.52 -7.02
N ARG A 574 -7.57 24.48 -8.34
CA ARG A 574 -8.03 23.29 -9.08
C ARG A 574 -6.90 22.27 -9.31
N ALA A 575 -6.01 22.12 -8.34
CA ALA A 575 -4.93 21.13 -8.37
C ALA A 575 -5.51 19.71 -8.21
N ALA A 576 -4.98 18.75 -8.96
CA ALA A 576 -5.36 17.35 -8.79
C ALA A 576 -4.87 16.86 -7.42
N TRP A 577 -5.77 16.28 -6.63
CA TRP A 577 -5.42 15.73 -5.32
C TRP A 577 -4.92 14.30 -5.46
N ILE A 578 -3.80 13.99 -4.80
CA ILE A 578 -3.31 12.62 -4.66
C ILE A 578 -3.98 12.06 -3.41
N SER A 579 -4.91 11.12 -3.57
CA SER A 579 -5.57 10.45 -2.45
C SER A 579 -4.57 9.51 -1.76
N PRO A 580 -4.42 9.56 -0.42
CA PRO A 580 -3.48 8.71 0.29
C PRO A 580 -3.94 7.24 0.42
N SER A 581 -5.23 6.95 0.21
CA SER A 581 -5.76 5.58 0.23
C SER A 581 -7.07 5.44 -0.57
N ALA A 582 -7.53 4.19 -0.75
CA ALA A 582 -8.81 3.88 -1.40
C ALA A 582 -10.03 4.47 -0.64
N PRO A 583 -10.17 4.35 0.71
CA PRO A 583 -11.21 5.04 1.48
C PRO A 583 -11.30 6.54 1.24
N TRP A 584 -10.16 7.24 1.18
CA TRP A 584 -10.12 8.67 0.88
C TRP A 584 -10.57 8.99 -0.55
N ALA A 585 -10.29 8.12 -1.53
CA ALA A 585 -10.76 8.30 -2.91
C ALA A 585 -12.28 8.05 -3.04
N MET A 586 -12.83 7.08 -2.31
CA MET A 586 -14.28 6.86 -2.24
C MET A 586 -14.98 8.03 -1.56
N ALA A 587 -14.45 8.54 -0.44
CA ALA A 587 -14.95 9.75 0.22
C ALA A 587 -14.97 10.96 -0.73
N LEU A 588 -13.92 11.12 -1.55
CA LEU A 588 -13.84 12.21 -2.53
C LEU A 588 -14.91 12.08 -3.63
N SER A 589 -15.24 10.86 -4.04
CA SER A 589 -16.32 10.59 -5.00
C SER A 589 -17.70 10.98 -4.45
N LEU A 590 -17.92 10.83 -3.13
CA LEU A 590 -19.12 11.29 -2.44
C LEU A 590 -19.10 12.83 -2.30
N ALA A 591 -17.97 13.41 -1.92
CA ALA A 591 -17.79 14.86 -1.81
C ALA A 591 -17.97 15.60 -3.15
N ALA A 592 -17.76 14.93 -4.29
CA ALA A 592 -18.00 15.50 -5.63
C ALA A 592 -19.48 15.82 -5.93
N TYR A 593 -20.43 15.32 -5.13
CA TYR A 593 -21.83 15.77 -5.13
C TYR A 593 -22.04 17.11 -4.41
N LEU A 594 -21.12 17.51 -3.53
CA LEU A 594 -21.15 18.80 -2.85
C LEU A 594 -20.57 19.88 -3.77
N LYS A 595 -19.42 19.58 -4.39
CA LYS A 595 -18.70 20.44 -5.33
C LYS A 595 -18.27 19.64 -6.57
N PRO A 596 -18.81 19.92 -7.77
CA PRO A 596 -18.43 19.19 -8.98
C PRO A 596 -17.02 19.55 -9.47
N HIS A 597 -16.46 18.70 -10.32
CA HIS A 597 -15.15 18.87 -10.97
C HIS A 597 -13.94 18.81 -10.02
N ILE A 598 -14.06 18.05 -8.92
CA ILE A 598 -12.90 17.68 -8.12
C ILE A 598 -11.97 16.80 -8.96
N ARG A 599 -10.68 17.12 -8.96
CA ARG A 599 -9.66 16.41 -9.74
C ARG A 599 -8.90 15.43 -8.84
N LEU A 600 -8.88 14.15 -9.21
CA LEU A 600 -8.12 13.09 -8.55
C LEU A 600 -6.92 12.71 -9.41
N ALA A 601 -5.70 12.79 -8.86
CA ALA A 601 -4.46 12.52 -9.59
C ALA A 601 -4.18 11.02 -9.76
N ASN A 602 -4.58 10.19 -8.79
CA ASN A 602 -4.26 8.76 -8.71
C ASN A 602 -5.51 7.86 -8.62
N PRO A 603 -6.40 7.83 -9.63
CA PRO A 603 -7.60 6.97 -9.62
C PRO A 603 -7.28 5.48 -9.43
N GLY A 604 -6.07 5.05 -9.81
CA GLY A 604 -5.57 3.68 -9.60
C GLY A 604 -5.48 3.24 -8.13
N VAL A 605 -5.48 4.15 -7.15
CA VAL A 605 -5.44 3.79 -5.71
C VAL A 605 -6.58 2.86 -5.29
N LEU A 606 -7.67 2.83 -6.05
CA LEU A 606 -8.82 1.97 -5.80
C LEU A 606 -8.67 0.53 -6.32
N THR A 607 -7.68 0.19 -7.17
CA THR A 607 -7.46 -1.20 -7.60
C THR A 607 -7.07 -2.12 -6.44
N GLY A 608 -6.43 -1.55 -5.40
CA GLY A 608 -6.11 -2.28 -4.17
C GLY A 608 -7.32 -2.71 -3.34
N LEU A 609 -8.50 -2.10 -3.54
CA LEU A 609 -9.74 -2.40 -2.79
C LEU A 609 -10.88 -2.90 -3.70
N LEU A 610 -11.24 -2.12 -4.72
CA LEU A 610 -12.36 -2.40 -5.62
C LEU A 610 -12.03 -1.88 -7.04
N PRO A 611 -11.35 -2.66 -7.89
CA PRO A 611 -10.97 -2.25 -9.25
C PRO A 611 -12.13 -1.77 -10.13
N THR A 612 -13.33 -2.30 -9.90
CA THR A 612 -14.56 -1.94 -10.64
C THR A 612 -15.24 -0.67 -10.13
N PHE A 613 -14.71 0.00 -9.10
CA PHE A 613 -15.34 1.18 -8.48
C PHE A 613 -15.63 2.29 -9.49
N TRP A 614 -14.70 2.58 -10.41
CA TRP A 614 -14.91 3.64 -11.41
C TRP A 614 -15.91 3.26 -12.51
N ASN A 615 -16.10 1.96 -12.80
CA ASN A 615 -17.21 1.52 -13.68
C ASN A 615 -18.55 1.78 -12.99
N PHE A 616 -18.66 1.39 -11.71
CA PHE A 616 -19.82 1.64 -10.86
C PHE A 616 -20.13 3.14 -10.79
N TYR A 617 -19.15 3.97 -10.42
CA TYR A 617 -19.32 5.42 -10.24
C TYR A 617 -19.75 6.13 -11.54
N ASN A 618 -19.10 5.81 -12.65
CA ASN A 618 -19.41 6.42 -13.95
C ASN A 618 -20.74 5.94 -14.57
N SER A 619 -21.36 4.88 -14.04
CA SER A 619 -22.65 4.34 -14.51
C SER A 619 -23.84 4.73 -13.63
N LEU A 620 -23.63 5.52 -12.57
CA LEU A 620 -24.70 6.13 -11.78
C LEU A 620 -25.63 7.00 -12.66
N PRO A 621 -26.95 7.06 -12.39
CA PRO A 621 -27.62 6.62 -11.16
C PRO A 621 -27.97 5.13 -11.06
N THR A 622 -27.89 4.36 -12.15
CA THR A 622 -28.22 2.92 -12.20
C THR A 622 -26.98 2.10 -12.58
N PRO A 623 -26.08 1.85 -11.60
CA PRO A 623 -24.71 1.44 -11.86
C PRO A 623 -24.57 -0.04 -12.24
N ASP A 624 -23.42 -0.36 -12.83
CA ASP A 624 -22.94 -1.72 -13.09
C ASP A 624 -21.44 -1.78 -12.77
N PHE A 625 -20.97 -2.89 -12.18
CA PHE A 625 -19.53 -3.13 -11.99
C PHE A 625 -18.84 -3.55 -13.29
N LYS A 626 -19.59 -4.14 -14.23
CA LYS A 626 -19.09 -4.47 -15.56
C LYS A 626 -18.96 -3.19 -16.38
N ARG A 627 -17.83 -3.06 -17.08
CA ARG A 627 -17.67 -2.02 -18.10
C ARG A 627 -18.71 -2.28 -19.19
N ARG A 628 -19.73 -1.42 -19.30
CA ARG A 628 -20.57 -1.40 -20.50
C ARG A 628 -19.63 -1.21 -21.68
N ALA A 629 -19.55 -2.21 -22.56
CA ALA A 629 -18.93 -2.00 -23.86
C ALA A 629 -19.70 -0.82 -24.48
N ALA A 630 -18.99 0.27 -24.76
CA ALA A 630 -19.58 1.29 -25.61
C ALA A 630 -20.01 0.56 -26.87
N GLN A 631 -21.28 0.69 -27.25
CA GLN A 631 -21.63 0.41 -28.63
C GLN A 631 -20.76 1.37 -29.43
N GLU A 632 -19.75 0.83 -30.12
CA GLU A 632 -19.13 1.57 -31.20
C GLU A 632 -20.27 1.95 -32.12
N THR A 633 -20.63 3.24 -32.13
CA THR A 633 -21.33 3.79 -33.26
C THR A 633 -20.46 3.41 -34.45
N VAL A 634 -21.02 2.60 -35.35
CA VAL A 634 -20.32 2.14 -36.54
C VAL A 634 -20.21 3.35 -37.47
N ASP A 635 -19.26 4.23 -37.14
CA ASP A 635 -18.91 5.39 -37.93
C ASP A 635 -18.53 4.86 -39.30
N ALA A 636 -19.33 5.23 -40.30
CA ALA A 636 -19.24 4.70 -41.63
C ALA A 636 -17.81 4.93 -42.15
N LYS A 637 -17.03 3.83 -42.25
CA LYS A 637 -15.61 3.88 -42.61
C LYS A 637 -15.43 4.77 -43.84
N PRO A 638 -14.63 5.86 -43.76
CA PRO A 638 -14.44 6.73 -44.90
C PRO A 638 -13.84 5.93 -46.05
N ALA A 639 -14.46 6.03 -47.23
CA ALA A 639 -14.14 5.20 -48.38
C ALA A 639 -12.65 5.36 -48.75
N ARG A 640 -11.89 4.25 -48.70
CA ARG A 640 -10.47 4.23 -49.05
C ARG A 640 -10.28 4.62 -50.52
N ARG A 641 -9.95 5.89 -50.79
CA ARG A 641 -9.39 6.31 -52.08
C ARG A 641 -8.06 5.58 -52.29
N ARG A 642 -8.05 4.61 -53.20
CA ARG A 642 -6.81 3.99 -53.69
C ARG A 642 -6.02 5.04 -54.49
N ILE A 643 -4.84 5.39 -54.00
CA ILE A 643 -3.82 6.04 -54.81
C ILE A 643 -3.05 4.92 -55.50
N ILE A 644 -3.08 4.89 -56.84
CA ILE A 644 -2.33 3.91 -57.63
C ILE A 644 -0.95 4.50 -57.91
N ALA A 645 0.08 3.93 -57.28
CA ALA A 645 1.46 4.13 -57.70
C ALA A 645 1.78 3.10 -58.78
N GLN A 646 2.05 3.54 -60.01
CA GLN A 646 2.59 2.68 -61.05
C GLN A 646 4.08 2.45 -60.80
N GLY A 647 4.44 1.22 -60.41
CA GLY A 647 5.82 0.72 -60.34
C GLY A 647 5.95 -0.49 -61.26
N VAL A 648 6.96 -0.48 -62.13
CA VAL A 648 7.12 -1.45 -63.22
C VAL A 648 7.51 -2.84 -62.69
N TYR A 649 6.91 -3.88 -63.26
CA TYR A 649 7.21 -5.28 -62.94
C TYR A 649 8.65 -5.66 -63.34
N GLY A 650 9.33 -6.37 -62.44
CA GLY A 650 10.42 -7.29 -62.76
C GLY A 650 10.13 -8.61 -62.05
N GLU A 651 9.96 -9.69 -62.81
CA GLU A 651 9.57 -10.99 -62.29
C GLU A 651 10.74 -11.66 -61.52
N LEU A 652 10.40 -12.36 -60.42
CA LEU A 652 11.32 -13.28 -59.74
C LEU A 652 11.07 -14.71 -60.25
N PRO A 653 12.10 -15.56 -60.44
CA PRO A 653 11.92 -16.90 -61.00
C PRO A 653 11.21 -17.86 -60.05
N SER A 654 10.51 -18.85 -60.63
CA SER A 654 9.87 -19.96 -59.90
C SER A 654 10.88 -21.00 -59.41
N GLU A 655 10.72 -21.48 -58.18
CA GLU A 655 11.47 -22.64 -57.67
C GLU A 655 11.12 -23.92 -58.45
N ALA A 656 12.14 -24.69 -58.82
CA ALA A 656 11.99 -25.97 -59.50
C ALA A 656 11.98 -27.15 -58.51
N SER A 657 11.18 -28.17 -58.82
CA SER A 657 11.01 -29.37 -58.01
C SER A 657 12.27 -30.24 -57.93
N SER A 658 12.50 -30.82 -56.75
CA SER A 658 13.46 -31.91 -56.55
C SER A 658 13.05 -33.19 -57.29
N GLY A 659 13.94 -33.77 -58.08
CA GLY A 659 13.76 -35.10 -58.65
C GLY A 659 15.05 -35.72 -59.22
N GLY A 660 15.44 -36.87 -58.67
CA GLY A 660 16.13 -37.96 -59.37
C GLY A 660 17.61 -37.80 -59.74
N ASP A 661 18.45 -38.52 -59.00
CA ASP A 661 19.53 -39.42 -59.48
C ASP A 661 20.57 -38.92 -60.51
N ASP A 662 21.78 -38.63 -60.02
CA ASP A 662 22.97 -39.50 -60.19
C ASP A 662 23.99 -39.24 -59.04
#